data_AF-A0A1H9YKT3-F1
#
_entry.id   AF-A0A1H9YKT3-F1
#
_cell.length_a   1.000
_cell.length_b   1.000
_cell.length_c   1.000
_cell.angle_alpha   90.00
_cell.angle_beta   90.00
_cell.angle_gamma   90.00
#
_symmetry.space_group_name_H-M   'P 1'
#
loop_
_entity.id
_entity.type
_entity.pdbx_description
1 polymer ?
#
loop_
_entity_poly.entity_id
_entity_poly.type
_entity_poly.pdbx_seq_one_letter_code
_entity_poly.pdbx_strand_id
1 'polypeptide(L)'
;MGIAFKRLKKRILKEFPKKKLIGDIIIRDSEYEILLDYLKDKCKALIYSNVEIGNDPVFAVALVQVGIRYYDGNFWSHLTKLLGVKKITVEGQRRIGEAFYKVLYINNKDFLNKSDRVNNILLHGFVSDYYANAMFDFFFKYYNNDLERDLSRNNREMMNNLIEVIKKNDNTSRTYLLVKQTANAIKVNTRGGKIRIRRLLNLIDRAFWDGVTPENPTSRLSILFNQWLEISDEFNQQYNIYHSNSNKTKGKKAFSSPYFKCDFKNTSFKLVLPTQLIRLDFEEKEILWHIKYSDKVKEIKSHLQEAITGYKTKEVEIEVERENIFDEFIIELYCKEMRLKLFKIKADCIRFYDKDGDFLDLSNNLPKGEVYGFTRKNDIPISDALLDSEVIDNLIRSYFEFEIGDVVRLPDGRPISIGRKLKEGLLERKVLDGCYGKYNGSSIKIYKEPPRLFLKILPQRSVGTMIEINGVRYRLFDEKTIKIELGNAKGEQGYLINLGDYGCTNDGIYTVYVDVPNDRTNRLWQFLLINGINYQFEDAPYIFQSKGKIKFNEELNIKPANKNLEKNNDENSFNFIIEPELEYLPFTYKGQDYDIPIYFEIPCLKWKFPSGKWNVEKPDAIWHGDVPNIIYFKYPENKLKIFIDEHLDFSNQYQYLTFSKSKTKGYFECDITRFKSWLSREKDFRRIYIDFSQKPLEFLKIITCSVVESHILKWDYENEELVCELNIIGKANYCADLVLMDTKEKIVEKIPINQGKFVIKQSLNSGLYKIIIYEDEIDDTGFSSTFYYKIGEFEHKIINPNNLEGNKMLIKHIKRDEDISFKMELNCKYYISDLKQIDKNNYKGRLTVETKYGIKYLAEVKVQINDLDKLQFISLTFFDGQDYLEFLYDKKRQIIIKDEEKGLKSGESYRRYECLYPDEYLYMVEYIIERQNLASNKVTPIKEEKLVVEVEKTKEKDLLDTPICATGLSNFICNALKKSEITTIRDIVDGGKKRLAKVQGLNKKMLKEIEYQLYSLGIKID
;
A
#
# COMPACT_ATOMS: atom_id res chain seq x y z
N MET A 1 1.09 44.31 -14.81
CA MET A 1 1.31 42.96 -14.19
C MET A 1 0.00 42.46 -13.61
N GLY A 2 -0.51 41.34 -14.13
CA GLY A 2 -1.83 40.80 -13.78
C GLY A 2 -1.91 40.08 -12.42
N ILE A 3 -3.12 39.61 -12.08
CA ILE A 3 -3.49 38.94 -10.82
C ILE A 3 -2.57 37.73 -10.51
N ALA A 4 -2.14 36.99 -11.53
CA ALA A 4 -1.28 35.81 -11.40
C ALA A 4 0.11 36.12 -10.79
N PHE A 5 0.75 37.23 -11.19
CA PHE A 5 2.07 37.62 -10.65
C PHE A 5 2.00 38.00 -9.17
N LYS A 6 0.94 38.71 -8.76
CA LYS A 6 0.75 39.08 -7.34
C LYS A 6 0.64 37.83 -6.45
N ARG A 7 -0.12 36.82 -6.89
CA ARG A 7 -0.25 35.54 -6.20
C ARG A 7 1.09 34.80 -6.10
N LEU A 8 1.81 34.69 -7.22
CA LEU A 8 3.12 34.02 -7.26
C LEU A 8 4.14 34.72 -6.35
N LYS A 9 4.22 36.06 -6.41
CA LYS A 9 5.09 36.86 -5.55
C LYS A 9 4.76 36.66 -4.07
N LYS A 10 3.47 36.66 -3.68
CA LYS A 10 3.04 36.41 -2.29
C LYS A 10 3.48 35.02 -1.80
N ARG A 11 3.35 33.98 -2.64
CA ARG A 11 3.82 32.62 -2.30
C ARG A 11 5.34 32.57 -2.12
N ILE A 12 6.08 33.13 -3.08
CA ILE A 12 7.55 33.17 -3.01
C ILE A 12 8.00 33.86 -1.72
N LEU A 13 7.46 35.04 -1.40
CA LEU A 13 7.84 35.77 -0.18
C LEU A 13 7.51 35.01 1.11
N LYS A 14 6.41 34.24 1.14
CA LYS A 14 6.02 33.39 2.28
C LYS A 14 6.96 32.18 2.45
N GLU A 15 7.39 31.55 1.36
CA GLU A 15 8.21 30.33 1.39
C GLU A 15 9.71 30.59 1.47
N PHE A 16 10.17 31.70 0.87
CA PHE A 16 11.58 32.04 0.79
C PHE A 16 12.31 31.97 2.13
N PRO A 17 11.84 32.56 3.25
CA PRO A 17 12.54 32.45 4.53
C PRO A 17 12.58 31.01 5.07
N LYS A 18 11.54 30.21 4.81
CA LYS A 18 11.39 28.84 5.35
C LYS A 18 12.28 27.81 4.66
N LYS A 19 12.54 27.98 3.36
CA LYS A 19 13.30 27.00 2.56
C LYS A 19 14.81 27.26 2.63
N LYS A 20 15.61 26.23 2.92
CA LYS A 20 17.08 26.38 2.99
C LYS A 20 17.72 26.53 1.61
N LEU A 21 17.28 25.73 0.63
CA LEU A 21 17.63 25.92 -0.78
C LEU A 21 16.49 26.63 -1.51
N ILE A 22 16.80 27.62 -2.33
CA ILE A 22 15.80 28.43 -3.06
C ILE A 22 15.02 27.55 -4.06
N GLY A 23 15.68 26.57 -4.68
CA GLY A 23 15.05 25.63 -5.62
C GLY A 23 14.00 24.70 -4.99
N ASP A 24 13.83 24.71 -3.66
CA ASP A 24 12.77 23.98 -2.96
C ASP A 24 11.43 24.71 -2.96
N ILE A 25 11.40 25.93 -3.49
CA ILE A 25 10.17 26.67 -3.77
C ILE A 25 9.62 26.14 -5.09
N ILE A 26 8.43 25.55 -5.05
CA ILE A 26 7.81 24.92 -6.23
C ILE A 26 7.34 26.02 -7.19
N ILE A 27 7.73 25.90 -8.45
CA ILE A 27 7.36 26.80 -9.56
C ILE A 27 6.82 25.94 -10.71
N ARG A 28 5.54 26.14 -11.07
CA ARG A 28 4.90 25.48 -12.23
C ARG A 28 5.40 26.10 -13.53
N ASP A 29 5.25 25.40 -14.66
CA ASP A 29 5.72 25.92 -15.95
C ASP A 29 5.00 27.23 -16.35
N SER A 30 3.69 27.33 -16.10
CA SER A 30 2.95 28.59 -16.32
C SER A 30 3.41 29.74 -15.41
N GLU A 31 3.90 29.43 -14.21
CA GLU A 31 4.46 30.42 -13.28
C GLU A 31 5.91 30.79 -13.64
N TYR A 32 6.63 29.87 -14.27
CA TYR A 32 7.99 30.10 -14.72
C TYR A 32 8.05 31.15 -15.83
N GLU A 33 7.12 31.12 -16.78
CA GLU A 33 7.01 32.17 -17.82
C GLU A 33 6.80 33.56 -17.21
N ILE A 34 5.95 33.64 -16.18
CA ILE A 34 5.71 34.88 -15.44
C ILE A 34 6.98 35.36 -14.72
N LEU A 35 7.77 34.45 -14.14
CA LEU A 35 9.06 34.78 -13.51
C LEU A 35 10.11 35.21 -14.54
N LEU A 36 10.11 34.60 -15.72
CA LEU A 36 11.03 34.96 -16.79
C LEU A 36 10.80 36.39 -17.26
N ASP A 37 9.56 36.82 -17.44
CA ASP A 37 9.27 38.20 -17.83
C ASP A 37 9.70 39.19 -16.75
N TYR A 38 9.42 38.87 -15.48
CA TYR A 38 9.94 39.66 -14.35
C TYR A 38 11.47 39.74 -14.35
N LEU A 39 12.15 38.61 -14.57
CA LEU A 39 13.60 38.52 -14.62
C LEU A 39 14.17 39.35 -15.78
N LYS A 40 13.55 39.31 -16.96
CA LYS A 40 13.95 40.11 -18.14
C LYS A 40 13.95 41.59 -17.83
N ASP A 41 12.87 42.10 -17.25
CA ASP A 41 12.74 43.51 -16.88
C ASP A 41 13.80 43.93 -15.87
N LYS A 42 14.02 43.11 -14.84
CA LYS A 42 15.00 43.37 -13.78
C LYS A 42 16.45 43.31 -14.28
N CYS A 43 16.78 42.31 -15.10
CA CYS A 43 18.12 42.21 -15.69
C CYS A 43 18.39 43.35 -16.68
N LYS A 44 17.42 43.75 -17.51
CA LYS A 44 17.58 44.91 -18.41
C LYS A 44 17.80 46.20 -17.63
N ALA A 45 17.03 46.44 -16.56
CA ALA A 45 17.22 47.61 -15.70
C ALA A 45 18.61 47.64 -15.02
N LEU A 46 19.10 46.47 -14.57
CA LEU A 46 20.45 46.33 -14.01
C LEU A 46 21.56 46.60 -15.03
N ILE A 47 21.39 46.14 -16.27
CA ILE A 47 22.42 46.23 -17.31
C ILE A 47 22.47 47.63 -17.93
N TYR A 48 21.30 48.25 -18.20
CA TYR A 48 21.21 49.45 -19.03
C TYR A 48 20.87 50.74 -18.25
N SER A 49 20.22 50.65 -17.08
CA SER A 49 19.65 51.82 -16.39
C SER A 49 20.30 52.15 -15.05
N ASN A 50 21.41 51.49 -14.72
CA ASN A 50 22.14 51.67 -13.46
C ASN A 50 21.34 51.48 -12.15
N VAL A 51 20.15 50.86 -12.21
CA VAL A 51 19.28 50.66 -11.04
C VAL A 51 19.81 49.53 -10.15
N GLU A 52 20.01 49.79 -8.86
CA GLU A 52 20.31 48.73 -7.89
C GLU A 52 19.07 47.89 -7.56
N ILE A 53 19.20 46.57 -7.61
CA ILE A 53 18.21 45.66 -7.03
C ILE A 53 18.54 45.47 -5.55
N GLY A 54 17.60 45.85 -4.68
CA GLY A 54 17.68 45.64 -3.23
C GLY A 54 17.39 44.18 -2.83
N ASN A 55 16.73 43.98 -1.69
CA ASN A 55 16.28 42.65 -1.27
C ASN A 55 15.10 42.16 -2.12
N ASP A 56 15.37 41.39 -3.17
CA ASP A 56 14.35 40.81 -4.06
C ASP A 56 14.41 39.27 -4.13
N PRO A 57 13.66 38.58 -3.26
CA PRO A 57 13.52 37.12 -3.29
C PRO A 57 12.96 36.56 -4.61
N VAL A 58 12.12 37.31 -5.33
CA VAL A 58 11.52 36.86 -6.60
C VAL A 58 12.58 36.80 -7.69
N PHE A 59 13.47 37.80 -7.74
CA PHE A 59 14.63 37.81 -8.62
C PHE A 59 15.56 36.61 -8.35
N ALA A 60 15.83 36.32 -7.09
CA ALA A 60 16.66 35.18 -6.71
C ALA A 60 16.05 33.82 -7.11
N VAL A 61 14.74 33.64 -6.91
CA VAL A 61 14.03 32.44 -7.36
C VAL A 61 14.12 32.26 -8.88
N ALA A 62 13.93 33.34 -9.65
CA ALA A 62 13.98 33.27 -11.11
C ALA A 62 15.38 32.84 -11.61
N LEU A 63 16.47 33.40 -11.07
CA LEU A 63 17.84 33.00 -11.45
C LEU A 63 18.14 31.53 -11.13
N VAL A 64 17.68 31.05 -9.97
CA VAL A 64 17.86 29.64 -9.58
C VAL A 64 17.06 28.71 -10.50
N GLN A 65 15.85 29.09 -10.90
CA GLN A 65 15.05 28.33 -11.86
C GLN A 65 15.71 28.24 -13.25
N VAL A 66 16.36 29.31 -13.71
CA VAL A 66 17.19 29.27 -14.94
C VAL A 66 18.33 28.27 -14.78
N GLY A 67 19.03 28.28 -13.64
CA GLY A 67 20.10 27.34 -13.35
C GLY A 67 19.62 25.88 -13.30
N ILE A 68 18.44 25.65 -12.71
CA ILE A 68 17.82 24.33 -12.64
C ILE A 68 17.51 23.79 -14.04
N ARG A 69 16.85 24.58 -14.89
CA ARG A 69 16.28 24.10 -16.16
C ARG A 69 17.31 24.01 -17.29
N TYR A 70 18.29 24.92 -17.32
CA TYR A 70 19.14 25.11 -18.50
C TYR A 70 20.64 24.90 -18.27
N TYR A 71 21.12 24.78 -17.02
CA TYR A 71 22.56 24.70 -16.80
C TYR A 71 23.16 23.35 -17.26
N ASP A 72 24.06 23.47 -18.25
CA ASP A 72 24.82 22.40 -18.92
C ASP A 72 26.35 22.63 -18.84
N GLY A 73 26.78 23.58 -18.00
CA GLY A 73 28.15 24.09 -17.96
C GLY A 73 28.25 25.59 -18.29
N ASN A 74 27.27 26.18 -19.00
CA ASN A 74 27.32 27.58 -19.43
C ASN A 74 26.08 28.42 -19.05
N PHE A 75 26.01 28.86 -17.78
CA PHE A 75 24.89 29.64 -17.25
C PHE A 75 24.63 30.95 -18.01
N TRP A 76 25.68 31.74 -18.28
CA TRP A 76 25.53 33.08 -18.86
C TRP A 76 25.05 33.07 -20.31
N SER A 77 25.40 32.05 -21.09
CA SER A 77 24.90 31.89 -22.46
C SER A 77 23.38 31.67 -22.47
N HIS A 78 22.87 30.80 -21.60
CA HIS A 78 21.43 30.56 -21.45
C HIS A 78 20.68 31.79 -20.97
N LEU A 79 21.21 32.51 -19.98
CA LEU A 79 20.62 33.77 -19.53
C LEU A 79 20.61 34.82 -20.65
N THR A 80 21.68 34.92 -21.45
CA THR A 80 21.77 35.84 -22.59
C THR A 80 20.67 35.56 -23.62
N LYS A 81 20.45 34.28 -23.96
CA LYS A 81 19.37 33.85 -24.86
C LYS A 81 17.98 34.20 -24.31
N LEU A 82 17.73 33.92 -23.03
CA LEU A 82 16.45 34.21 -22.38
C LEU A 82 16.13 35.71 -22.31
N LEU A 83 17.16 36.56 -22.16
CA LEU A 83 16.99 38.02 -22.13
C LEU A 83 16.79 38.64 -23.53
N GLY A 84 17.04 37.89 -24.61
CA GLY A 84 16.99 38.40 -25.98
C GLY A 84 18.08 39.43 -26.29
N VAL A 85 19.23 39.36 -25.60
CA VAL A 85 20.36 40.30 -25.80
C VAL A 85 21.52 39.60 -26.50
N LYS A 86 22.34 40.33 -27.27
CA LYS A 86 23.49 39.75 -28.01
C LYS A 86 24.55 39.16 -27.07
N LYS A 87 24.85 39.84 -25.96
CA LYS A 87 25.83 39.40 -24.96
C LYS A 87 25.63 40.17 -23.65
N ILE A 88 25.71 39.49 -22.51
CA ILE A 88 25.84 40.14 -21.20
C ILE A 88 27.34 40.42 -20.95
N THR A 89 27.71 41.69 -20.76
CA THR A 89 29.09 42.09 -20.47
C THR A 89 29.58 41.52 -19.13
N VAL A 90 30.89 41.45 -18.92
CA VAL A 90 31.48 40.98 -17.64
C VAL A 90 30.96 41.82 -16.47
N GLU A 91 30.81 43.12 -16.68
CA GLU A 91 30.24 44.04 -15.69
C GLU A 91 28.75 43.73 -15.42
N GLY A 92 27.95 43.44 -16.46
CA GLY A 92 26.57 42.99 -16.28
C GLY A 92 26.45 41.70 -15.49
N GLN A 93 27.32 40.71 -15.75
CA GLN A 93 27.39 39.47 -14.98
C GLN A 93 27.78 39.73 -13.52
N ARG A 94 28.72 40.65 -13.27
CA ARG A 94 29.10 41.07 -11.92
C ARG A 94 27.91 41.64 -11.16
N ARG A 95 27.18 42.57 -11.76
CA ARG A 95 26.02 43.22 -11.14
C ARG A 95 24.88 42.25 -10.83
N ILE A 96 24.56 41.34 -11.76
CA ILE A 96 23.55 40.30 -11.52
C ILE A 96 23.97 39.38 -10.37
N GLY A 97 25.23 38.95 -10.36
CA GLY A 97 25.75 38.09 -9.28
C GLY A 97 25.78 38.79 -7.91
N GLU A 98 26.14 40.07 -7.86
CA GLU A 98 26.12 40.87 -6.63
C GLU A 98 24.70 41.12 -6.11
N ALA A 99 23.75 41.40 -6.99
CA ALA A 99 22.34 41.51 -6.63
C ALA A 99 21.83 40.21 -6.01
N PHE A 100 22.13 39.05 -6.62
CA PHE A 100 21.77 37.74 -6.08
C PHE A 100 22.41 37.51 -4.69
N TYR A 101 23.72 37.79 -4.55
CA TYR A 101 24.43 37.67 -3.28
C TYR A 101 23.83 38.55 -2.18
N LYS A 102 23.46 39.80 -2.48
CA LYS A 102 22.81 40.71 -1.52
C LYS A 102 21.51 40.09 -0.98
N VAL A 103 20.70 39.47 -1.84
CA VAL A 103 19.49 38.75 -1.42
C VAL A 103 19.81 37.58 -0.49
N LEU A 104 20.84 36.78 -0.80
CA LEU A 104 21.24 35.68 0.07
C LEU A 104 21.66 36.17 1.46
N TYR A 105 22.53 37.19 1.50
CA TYR A 105 23.07 37.76 2.72
C TYR A 105 21.97 38.33 3.63
N ILE A 106 21.06 39.14 3.08
CA ILE A 106 19.97 39.78 3.85
C ILE A 106 18.98 38.74 4.42
N ASN A 107 18.73 37.64 3.71
CA ASN A 107 17.77 36.61 4.13
C ASN A 107 18.43 35.41 4.83
N ASN A 108 19.68 35.54 5.26
CA ASN A 108 20.46 34.51 5.94
C ASN A 108 20.45 33.15 5.18
N LYS A 109 20.62 33.21 3.85
CA LYS A 109 20.79 32.04 3.00
C LYS A 109 22.26 31.66 2.91
N ASP A 110 22.51 30.36 2.81
CA ASP A 110 23.87 29.86 2.65
C ASP A 110 24.47 30.25 1.29
N PHE A 111 25.75 30.55 1.25
CA PHE A 111 26.50 30.84 0.02
C PHE A 111 27.95 30.32 0.15
N LEU A 112 28.67 30.29 -0.97
CA LEU A 112 30.09 29.94 -1.04
C LEU A 112 30.95 31.21 -0.84
N ASN A 113 31.69 31.65 -1.86
CA ASN A 113 32.39 32.93 -1.85
C ASN A 113 31.57 33.98 -2.61
N LYS A 114 31.71 35.26 -2.23
CA LYS A 114 31.04 36.39 -2.91
C LYS A 114 31.38 36.46 -4.42
N SER A 115 32.61 36.09 -4.80
CA SER A 115 33.08 36.06 -6.18
C SER A 115 32.54 34.87 -7.00
N ASP A 116 32.04 33.82 -6.35
CA ASP A 116 31.57 32.56 -6.96
C ASP A 116 30.11 32.68 -7.47
N ARG A 117 29.87 33.67 -8.34
CA ARG A 117 28.52 34.13 -8.74
C ARG A 117 27.61 33.00 -9.23
N VAL A 118 28.07 32.21 -10.20
CA VAL A 118 27.27 31.12 -10.79
C VAL A 118 27.11 29.96 -9.80
N ASN A 119 28.17 29.58 -9.10
CA ASN A 119 28.14 28.48 -8.14
C ASN A 119 27.18 28.77 -6.96
N ASN A 120 27.06 30.04 -6.54
CA ASN A 120 26.06 30.45 -5.55
C ASN A 120 24.61 30.25 -6.05
N ILE A 121 24.34 30.51 -7.33
CA ILE A 121 23.01 30.25 -7.92
C ILE A 121 22.75 28.73 -7.97
N LEU A 122 23.69 27.98 -8.52
CA LEU A 122 23.57 26.53 -8.72
C LEU A 122 23.47 25.74 -7.40
N LEU A 123 24.17 26.20 -6.35
CA LEU A 123 24.07 25.65 -4.99
C LEU A 123 22.61 25.49 -4.56
N HIS A 124 21.78 26.50 -4.83
CA HIS A 124 20.38 26.50 -4.43
C HIS A 124 19.47 25.67 -5.35
N GLY A 125 19.97 25.16 -6.47
CA GLY A 125 19.25 24.27 -7.38
C GLY A 125 19.35 22.78 -7.04
N PHE A 126 20.28 22.40 -6.14
CA PHE A 126 20.68 21.02 -5.79
C PHE A 126 21.31 20.22 -6.96
N VAL A 127 20.63 20.12 -8.08
CA VAL A 127 21.11 19.55 -9.35
C VAL A 127 20.36 20.26 -10.48
N SER A 128 20.91 20.39 -11.68
CA SER A 128 20.22 20.87 -12.88
C SER A 128 19.63 19.67 -13.65
N ASP A 129 18.63 19.92 -14.48
CA ASP A 129 17.93 18.86 -15.22
C ASP A 129 18.91 18.07 -16.11
N TYR A 130 19.83 18.78 -16.78
CA TYR A 130 20.86 18.19 -17.62
C TYR A 130 21.76 17.16 -16.89
N TYR A 131 22.13 17.44 -15.63
CA TYR A 131 23.03 16.56 -14.86
C TYR A 131 22.30 15.57 -13.95
N ALA A 132 20.96 15.52 -13.99
CA ALA A 132 20.19 14.64 -13.13
C ALA A 132 20.46 13.15 -13.41
N ASN A 133 20.61 12.76 -14.69
CA ASN A 133 20.88 11.38 -15.08
C ASN A 133 22.20 10.87 -14.48
N ALA A 134 23.29 11.64 -14.60
CA ALA A 134 24.59 11.29 -14.04
C ALA A 134 24.55 11.16 -12.50
N MET A 135 23.75 12.01 -11.83
CA MET A 135 23.50 11.89 -10.39
C MET A 135 22.75 10.60 -10.05
N PHE A 136 21.75 10.19 -10.85
CA PHE A 136 21.04 8.93 -10.65
C PHE A 136 21.93 7.72 -10.90
N ASP A 137 22.77 7.75 -11.94
CA ASP A 137 23.77 6.69 -12.19
C ASP A 137 24.73 6.53 -11.01
N PHE A 138 25.17 7.65 -10.42
CA PHE A 138 26.00 7.62 -9.22
C PHE A 138 25.28 6.94 -8.05
N PHE A 139 24.03 7.30 -7.77
CA PHE A 139 23.25 6.69 -6.69
C PHE A 139 22.89 5.23 -6.97
N PHE A 140 22.60 4.88 -8.22
CA PHE A 140 22.36 3.49 -8.60
C PHE A 140 23.62 2.65 -8.43
N LYS A 141 24.80 3.16 -8.79
CA LYS A 141 26.07 2.46 -8.57
C LYS A 141 26.38 2.26 -7.09
N TYR A 142 26.08 3.24 -6.23
CA TYR A 142 26.19 3.08 -4.78
C TYR A 142 25.22 2.02 -4.25
N TYR A 143 23.95 2.08 -4.67
CA TYR A 143 22.94 1.09 -4.33
C TYR A 143 23.33 -0.32 -4.78
N ASN A 144 23.79 -0.46 -6.02
CA ASN A 144 24.11 -1.72 -6.65
C ASN A 144 25.38 -2.36 -6.08
N ASN A 145 26.44 -1.56 -5.89
CA ASN A 145 27.76 -2.08 -5.51
C ASN A 145 27.98 -2.04 -4.01
N ASP A 146 27.85 -0.89 -3.35
CA ASP A 146 28.15 -0.72 -1.93
C ASP A 146 27.07 -1.34 -1.04
N LEU A 147 25.80 -1.15 -1.40
CA LEU A 147 24.67 -1.68 -0.65
C LEU A 147 24.19 -3.07 -1.13
N GLU A 148 24.74 -3.59 -2.23
CA GLU A 148 24.33 -4.88 -2.82
C GLU A 148 22.84 -4.99 -3.13
N ARG A 149 22.21 -3.86 -3.45
CA ARG A 149 20.76 -3.77 -3.68
C ARG A 149 19.92 -4.13 -2.44
N ASP A 150 20.51 -3.99 -1.25
CA ASP A 150 19.84 -4.10 0.04
C ASP A 150 19.94 -2.76 0.79
N LEU A 151 18.86 -2.00 0.73
CA LEU A 151 18.80 -0.69 1.36
C LEU A 151 18.89 -0.74 2.90
N SER A 152 18.60 -1.89 3.53
CA SER A 152 18.72 -2.05 4.99
C SER A 152 20.16 -1.87 5.49
N ARG A 153 21.14 -2.09 4.61
CA ARG A 153 22.57 -1.90 4.88
C ARG A 153 22.99 -0.43 4.95
N ASN A 154 22.15 0.50 4.49
CA ASN A 154 22.45 1.94 4.49
C ASN A 154 22.29 2.56 5.89
N ASN A 155 23.07 2.06 6.84
CA ASN A 155 23.11 2.51 8.22
C ASN A 155 23.74 3.91 8.34
N ARG A 156 23.79 4.45 9.58
CA ARG A 156 24.33 5.80 9.84
C ARG A 156 25.78 5.95 9.35
N GLU A 157 26.60 4.91 9.50
CA GLU A 157 28.00 4.90 9.11
C GLU A 157 28.16 4.92 7.58
N MET A 158 27.47 4.02 6.88
CA MET A 158 27.46 3.95 5.41
C MET A 158 27.01 5.26 4.77
N MET A 159 25.95 5.88 5.30
CA MET A 159 25.49 7.19 4.86
C MET A 159 26.51 8.29 5.15
N ASN A 160 27.27 8.21 6.24
CA ASN A 160 28.34 9.19 6.52
C ASN A 160 29.50 9.01 5.54
N ASN A 161 29.92 7.78 5.26
CA ASN A 161 30.98 7.47 4.29
C ASN A 161 30.61 7.99 2.89
N LEU A 162 29.38 7.76 2.43
CA LEU A 162 28.88 8.32 1.18
C LEU A 162 28.98 9.85 1.15
N ILE A 163 28.57 10.51 2.24
CA ILE A 163 28.61 11.97 2.34
C ILE A 163 30.04 12.51 2.33
N GLU A 164 30.99 11.81 2.94
CA GLU A 164 32.41 12.19 2.89
C GLU A 164 32.97 12.09 1.48
N VAL A 165 32.67 11.01 0.76
CA VAL A 165 33.05 10.84 -0.66
C VAL A 165 32.47 11.98 -1.51
N ILE A 166 31.17 12.28 -1.33
CA ILE A 166 30.52 13.40 -2.03
C ILE A 166 31.16 14.75 -1.68
N LYS A 167 31.63 14.94 -0.44
CA LYS A 167 32.26 16.19 0.01
C LYS A 167 33.70 16.34 -0.49
N LYS A 168 34.45 15.25 -0.69
CA LYS A 168 35.82 15.28 -1.24
C LYS A 168 35.79 15.88 -2.66
N ASN A 169 34.83 15.47 -3.50
CA ASN A 169 34.59 16.01 -4.86
C ASN A 169 35.90 16.25 -5.64
N ASP A 170 36.80 15.28 -5.55
CA ASP A 170 38.14 15.27 -6.13
C ASP A 170 38.15 14.74 -7.57
N ASN A 171 36.98 14.41 -8.12
CA ASN A 171 36.80 13.76 -9.43
C ASN A 171 37.59 12.45 -9.57
N THR A 172 37.97 11.81 -8.46
CA THR A 172 38.62 10.49 -8.47
C THR A 172 37.56 9.38 -8.33
N SER A 173 37.90 8.17 -8.78
CA SER A 173 36.94 7.05 -8.87
C SER A 173 35.66 7.45 -9.61
N ARG A 174 34.48 7.09 -9.12
CA ARG A 174 33.18 7.38 -9.76
C ARG A 174 32.56 8.73 -9.35
N THR A 175 33.29 9.57 -8.61
CA THR A 175 32.78 10.90 -8.18
C THR A 175 32.64 11.89 -9.34
N TYR A 176 33.28 11.65 -10.50
CA TYR A 176 33.09 12.43 -11.73
C TYR A 176 31.63 12.48 -12.21
N LEU A 177 30.80 11.51 -11.82
CA LEU A 177 29.37 11.46 -12.14
C LEU A 177 28.56 12.49 -11.34
N LEU A 178 29.10 13.01 -10.23
CA LEU A 178 28.45 14.04 -9.43
C LEU A 178 29.00 15.42 -9.80
N VAL A 179 28.12 16.28 -10.25
CA VAL A 179 28.47 17.68 -10.51
C VAL A 179 28.69 18.46 -9.22
N LYS A 180 29.68 19.36 -9.27
CA LYS A 180 30.12 20.23 -8.16
C LYS A 180 28.96 20.93 -7.43
N GLN A 181 27.88 21.30 -8.13
CA GLN A 181 26.69 21.92 -7.53
C GLN A 181 26.00 21.03 -6.48
N THR A 182 25.90 19.72 -6.74
CA THR A 182 25.24 18.76 -5.83
C THR A 182 26.11 18.51 -4.60
N ALA A 183 27.42 18.37 -4.79
CA ALA A 183 28.38 18.29 -3.69
C ALA A 183 28.33 19.54 -2.80
N ASN A 184 28.31 20.74 -3.39
CA ASN A 184 28.20 22.01 -2.66
C ASN A 184 26.88 22.09 -1.86
N ALA A 185 25.75 21.72 -2.48
CA ALA A 185 24.45 21.74 -1.81
C ALA A 185 24.39 20.80 -0.61
N ILE A 186 25.02 19.62 -0.72
CA ILE A 186 25.13 18.64 0.38
C ILE A 186 26.12 19.13 1.45
N LYS A 187 27.23 19.78 1.06
CA LYS A 187 28.20 20.33 2.00
C LYS A 187 27.56 21.37 2.92
N VAL A 188 26.80 22.28 2.34
CA VAL A 188 26.10 23.38 3.02
C VAL A 188 24.87 22.91 3.80
N ASN A 189 24.13 21.92 3.28
CA ASN A 189 22.94 21.36 3.92
C ASN A 189 23.06 19.83 4.07
N THR A 190 24.04 19.37 4.87
CA THR A 190 24.31 17.92 5.01
C THR A 190 23.11 17.14 5.53
N ARG A 191 22.34 17.69 6.48
CA ARG A 191 21.12 17.04 6.97
C ARG A 191 20.08 16.89 5.86
N GLY A 192 19.78 17.95 5.12
CA GLY A 192 18.84 17.91 3.99
C GLY A 192 19.32 17.01 2.85
N GLY A 193 20.62 17.03 2.55
CA GLY A 193 21.27 16.17 1.57
C GLY A 193 21.11 14.69 1.90
N LYS A 194 21.40 14.27 3.13
CA LYS A 194 21.18 12.88 3.59
C LYS A 194 19.73 12.43 3.42
N ILE A 195 18.76 13.31 3.68
CA ILE A 195 17.34 12.98 3.50
C ILE A 195 17.01 12.79 2.01
N ARG A 196 17.49 13.68 1.14
CA ARG A 196 17.31 13.54 -0.32
C ARG A 196 17.96 12.26 -0.87
N ILE A 197 19.19 11.95 -0.47
CA ILE A 197 19.87 10.75 -0.95
C ILE A 197 19.11 9.49 -0.53
N ARG A 198 18.67 9.39 0.73
CA ARG A 198 17.82 8.27 1.16
C ARG A 198 16.55 8.15 0.34
N ARG A 199 15.89 9.27 0.03
CA ARG A 199 14.70 9.28 -0.83
C ARG A 199 15.01 8.71 -2.22
N LEU A 200 16.08 9.16 -2.87
CA LEU A 200 16.45 8.71 -4.22
C LEU A 200 16.90 7.23 -4.24
N LEU A 201 17.59 6.76 -3.19
CA LEU A 201 17.94 5.34 -3.06
C LEU A 201 16.71 4.44 -2.85
N ASN A 202 15.72 4.89 -2.07
CA ASN A 202 14.44 4.17 -1.92
C ASN A 202 13.66 4.08 -3.25
N LEU A 203 13.74 5.13 -4.08
CA LEU A 203 13.12 5.13 -5.41
C LEU A 203 13.73 4.05 -6.29
N ILE A 204 15.07 4.03 -6.34
CA ILE A 204 15.84 3.04 -7.08
C ILE A 204 15.50 1.63 -6.59
N ASP A 205 15.47 1.39 -5.27
CA ASP A 205 15.20 0.09 -4.66
C ASP A 205 13.83 -0.48 -5.05
N ARG A 206 12.77 0.33 -4.93
CA ARG A 206 11.40 -0.07 -5.30
C ARG A 206 11.22 -0.28 -6.79
N ALA A 207 11.81 0.59 -7.61
CA ALA A 207 11.76 0.42 -9.06
C ALA A 207 12.45 -0.89 -9.48
N PHE A 208 13.57 -1.23 -8.82
CA PHE A 208 14.33 -2.44 -9.13
C PHE A 208 13.61 -3.74 -8.71
N TRP A 209 13.05 -3.79 -7.49
CA TRP A 209 12.47 -5.02 -6.94
C TRP A 209 10.98 -5.18 -7.21
N ASP A 210 10.22 -4.11 -7.04
CA ASP A 210 8.75 -4.16 -7.10
C ASP A 210 8.22 -3.77 -8.49
N GLY A 211 9.09 -3.27 -9.38
CA GLY A 211 8.68 -2.66 -10.65
C GLY A 211 7.84 -1.39 -10.43
N VAL A 212 7.84 -0.83 -9.22
CA VAL A 212 7.02 0.31 -8.85
C VAL A 212 7.75 1.60 -9.20
N THR A 213 7.19 2.35 -10.14
CA THR A 213 7.65 3.69 -10.49
C THR A 213 6.63 4.73 -10.04
N PRO A 214 7.06 6.00 -9.85
CA PRO A 214 6.13 7.10 -9.64
C PRO A 214 5.08 7.21 -10.76
N GLU A 215 3.82 6.94 -10.44
CA GLU A 215 2.69 7.20 -11.34
C GLU A 215 2.30 8.68 -11.23
N ASN A 216 2.29 9.41 -12.36
CA ASN A 216 2.01 10.86 -12.43
C ASN A 216 2.89 11.72 -11.50
N PRO A 217 4.23 11.69 -11.62
CA PRO A 217 5.13 12.38 -10.72
C PRO A 217 4.95 13.91 -10.75
N THR A 218 4.66 14.51 -9.59
CA THR A 218 4.56 15.97 -9.41
C THR A 218 5.90 16.62 -9.03
N SER A 219 6.80 15.86 -8.40
CA SER A 219 8.12 16.34 -7.99
C SER A 219 9.12 16.26 -9.14
N ARG A 220 9.82 17.36 -9.41
CA ARG A 220 10.89 17.47 -10.41
C ARG A 220 11.84 16.27 -10.43
N LEU A 221 12.43 15.92 -9.29
CA LEU A 221 13.39 14.80 -9.22
C LEU A 221 12.74 13.45 -9.54
N SER A 222 11.44 13.29 -9.35
CA SER A 222 10.72 12.05 -9.65
C SER A 222 10.34 11.97 -11.13
N ILE A 223 10.04 13.10 -11.77
CA ILE A 223 9.91 13.19 -13.23
C ILE A 223 11.23 12.78 -13.88
N LEU A 224 12.34 13.38 -13.44
CA LEU A 224 13.69 13.06 -13.94
C LEU A 224 14.10 11.61 -13.65
N PHE A 225 13.66 11.05 -12.52
CA PHE A 225 13.89 9.64 -12.20
C PHE A 225 13.18 8.70 -13.18
N ASN A 226 11.91 8.96 -13.52
CA ASN A 226 11.18 8.16 -14.52
C ASN A 226 11.86 8.23 -15.88
N GLN A 227 12.26 9.44 -16.31
CA GLN A 227 13.02 9.61 -17.54
C GLN A 227 14.34 8.85 -17.52
N TRP A 228 15.07 8.89 -16.40
CA TRP A 228 16.30 8.13 -16.21
C TRP A 228 16.08 6.61 -16.31
N LEU A 229 15.00 6.07 -15.71
CA LEU A 229 14.69 4.63 -15.79
C LEU A 229 14.47 4.16 -17.24
N GLU A 230 13.79 4.96 -18.05
CA GLU A 230 13.52 4.64 -19.46
C GLU A 230 14.80 4.55 -20.30
N ILE A 231 15.82 5.34 -19.96
CA ILE A 231 17.06 5.48 -20.76
C ILE A 231 18.30 4.83 -20.13
N SER A 232 18.22 4.37 -18.87
CA SER A 232 19.40 3.84 -18.15
C SER A 232 19.71 2.40 -18.55
N ASP A 233 20.71 2.24 -19.42
CA ASP A 233 21.18 0.93 -19.88
C ASP A 233 21.64 0.03 -18.71
N GLU A 234 22.42 0.57 -17.77
CA GLU A 234 22.98 -0.21 -16.65
C GLU A 234 21.87 -0.72 -15.72
N PHE A 235 20.87 0.12 -15.42
CA PHE A 235 19.71 -0.29 -14.63
C PHE A 235 18.93 -1.40 -15.34
N ASN A 236 18.60 -1.19 -16.62
CA ASN A 236 17.80 -2.13 -17.41
C ASN A 236 18.50 -3.47 -17.61
N GLN A 237 19.83 -3.49 -17.83
CA GLN A 237 20.62 -4.72 -17.90
C GLN A 237 20.55 -5.50 -16.58
N GLN A 238 20.79 -4.84 -15.44
CA GLN A 238 20.73 -5.49 -14.13
C GLN A 238 19.31 -5.98 -13.80
N TYR A 239 18.29 -5.17 -14.07
CA TYR A 239 16.89 -5.53 -13.86
C TYR A 239 16.53 -6.79 -14.67
N ASN A 240 16.87 -6.83 -15.96
CA ASN A 240 16.59 -7.97 -16.82
C ASN A 240 17.30 -9.24 -16.38
N ILE A 241 18.57 -9.18 -15.96
CA ILE A 241 19.31 -10.35 -15.45
C ILE A 241 18.56 -11.01 -14.27
N TYR A 242 18.00 -10.21 -13.37
CA TYR A 242 17.36 -10.69 -12.14
C TYR A 242 15.91 -11.12 -12.33
N HIS A 243 15.17 -10.53 -13.28
CA HIS A 243 13.76 -10.84 -13.52
C HIS A 243 13.51 -11.84 -14.66
N SER A 244 14.50 -12.10 -15.53
CA SER A 244 14.36 -13.04 -16.67
C SER A 244 14.69 -14.50 -16.34
N ASN A 245 15.41 -14.76 -15.23
CA ASN A 245 15.76 -16.11 -14.81
C ASN A 245 14.74 -16.65 -13.81
N SER A 246 14.19 -17.84 -14.09
CA SER A 246 13.20 -18.56 -13.28
C SER A 246 13.65 -19.00 -11.88
N ASN A 247 14.83 -18.56 -11.42
CA ASN A 247 15.28 -18.73 -10.04
C ASN A 247 14.89 -17.50 -9.22
N LYS A 248 13.67 -17.56 -8.66
CA LYS A 248 13.17 -16.65 -7.63
C LYS A 248 14.02 -16.77 -6.36
N THR A 249 15.16 -16.11 -6.30
CA THR A 249 15.71 -15.67 -5.02
C THR A 249 15.43 -14.18 -4.91
N LYS A 250 14.31 -13.86 -4.26
CA LYS A 250 14.13 -12.57 -3.58
C LYS A 250 15.42 -12.33 -2.79
N GLY A 251 16.07 -11.17 -3.01
CA GLY A 251 17.47 -10.88 -2.65
C GLY A 251 18.04 -11.82 -1.59
N LYS A 252 18.94 -12.72 -2.02
CA LYS A 252 19.70 -13.59 -1.09
C LYS A 252 20.15 -12.73 0.08
N LYS A 253 19.86 -13.18 1.30
CA LYS A 253 20.22 -12.49 2.53
C LYS A 253 21.73 -12.23 2.49
N ALA A 254 22.12 -10.99 2.28
CA ALA A 254 23.54 -10.62 2.25
C ALA A 254 24.02 -10.55 3.70
N PHE A 255 24.63 -11.63 4.18
CA PHE A 255 25.18 -11.66 5.53
C PHE A 255 26.32 -10.64 5.63
N SER A 256 26.38 -9.87 6.71
CA SER A 256 27.48 -8.92 6.96
C SER A 256 28.65 -9.55 7.71
N SER A 257 28.45 -10.75 8.24
CA SER A 257 29.38 -11.47 9.10
C SER A 257 29.53 -12.92 8.61
N PRO A 258 30.72 -13.53 8.77
CA PRO A 258 30.94 -14.91 8.38
C PRO A 258 29.91 -15.86 9.00
N TYR A 259 29.46 -16.84 8.21
CA TYR A 259 28.40 -17.76 8.58
C TYR A 259 28.62 -19.12 7.93
N PHE A 260 28.03 -20.17 8.51
CA PHE A 260 28.04 -21.49 7.90
C PHE A 260 26.92 -21.64 6.87
N LYS A 261 27.18 -22.49 5.88
CA LYS A 261 26.18 -22.93 4.92
C LYS A 261 26.26 -24.44 4.76
N CYS A 262 25.11 -25.09 4.69
CA CYS A 262 24.98 -26.51 4.51
C CYS A 262 24.41 -26.82 3.13
N ASP A 263 25.01 -27.78 2.43
CA ASP A 263 24.36 -28.46 1.31
C ASP A 263 23.75 -29.76 1.82
N PHE A 264 22.43 -29.78 1.99
CA PHE A 264 21.71 -30.95 2.51
C PHE A 264 21.83 -32.19 1.61
N LYS A 265 22.10 -32.05 0.31
CA LYS A 265 22.21 -33.20 -0.61
C LYS A 265 23.52 -33.96 -0.39
N ASN A 266 24.61 -33.21 -0.25
CA ASN A 266 25.96 -33.78 -0.10
C ASN A 266 26.40 -33.85 1.37
N THR A 267 25.61 -33.28 2.28
CA THR A 267 25.98 -33.06 3.69
C THR A 267 27.38 -32.45 3.80
N SER A 268 27.61 -31.38 3.06
CA SER A 268 28.86 -30.62 3.09
C SER A 268 28.63 -29.25 3.71
N PHE A 269 29.65 -28.76 4.42
CA PHE A 269 29.57 -27.50 5.15
C PHE A 269 30.62 -26.54 4.61
N LYS A 270 30.21 -25.28 4.47
CA LYS A 270 31.07 -24.20 4.02
C LYS A 270 31.02 -23.05 5.01
N LEU A 271 32.19 -22.49 5.31
CA LEU A 271 32.28 -21.17 5.92
C LEU A 271 32.25 -20.14 4.79
N VAL A 272 31.19 -19.33 4.78
CA VAL A 272 31.07 -18.22 3.84
C VAL A 272 31.64 -16.97 4.48
N LEU A 273 32.67 -16.40 3.86
CA LEU A 273 33.17 -15.07 4.18
C LEU A 273 32.42 -14.06 3.30
N PRO A 274 31.45 -13.33 3.85
CA PRO A 274 30.68 -12.43 3.05
C PRO A 274 31.50 -11.23 2.62
N THR A 275 31.03 -10.59 1.58
CA THR A 275 31.60 -9.36 1.07
C THR A 275 31.69 -8.25 2.15
N GLN A 276 32.87 -7.65 2.26
CA GLN A 276 33.19 -6.54 3.15
C GLN A 276 33.57 -5.30 2.35
N LEU A 277 32.99 -4.15 2.75
CA LEU A 277 33.38 -2.84 2.25
C LEU A 277 34.50 -2.25 3.11
N ILE A 278 35.52 -1.71 2.46
CA ILE A 278 36.78 -1.21 3.05
C ILE A 278 37.03 0.19 2.48
N ARG A 279 37.26 1.18 3.33
CA ARG A 279 37.30 2.61 2.93
C ARG A 279 38.46 2.91 1.96
N LEU A 280 38.31 3.98 1.17
CA LEU A 280 39.27 4.42 0.14
C LEU A 280 40.66 4.83 0.66
N ASP A 281 40.83 5.07 1.96
CA ASP A 281 42.05 5.67 2.51
C ASP A 281 43.25 4.69 2.60
N PHE A 282 43.14 3.50 2.01
CA PHE A 282 44.24 2.53 1.90
C PHE A 282 44.81 2.56 0.48
N GLU A 283 46.05 3.06 0.31
CA GLU A 283 46.76 3.12 -0.98
C GLU A 283 47.11 1.73 -1.53
N GLU A 284 47.00 0.69 -0.70
CA GLU A 284 47.49 -0.66 -1.01
C GLU A 284 46.36 -1.69 -1.05
N LYS A 285 46.39 -2.53 -2.08
CA LYS A 285 45.27 -3.41 -2.48
C LYS A 285 45.38 -4.86 -1.98
N GLU A 286 46.28 -5.14 -1.04
CA GLU A 286 46.47 -6.51 -0.52
C GLU A 286 45.73 -6.72 0.80
N ILE A 287 44.60 -7.42 0.69
CA ILE A 287 43.67 -7.65 1.80
C ILE A 287 43.53 -9.14 2.01
N LEU A 288 43.74 -9.58 3.25
CA LEU A 288 43.86 -10.99 3.61
C LEU A 288 42.83 -11.34 4.69
N TRP A 289 42.14 -12.47 4.51
CA TRP A 289 41.38 -13.12 5.56
C TRP A 289 42.29 -14.07 6.31
N HIS A 290 42.31 -13.94 7.64
CA HIS A 290 43.01 -14.84 8.54
C HIS A 290 41.98 -15.56 9.39
N ILE A 291 41.91 -16.89 9.28
CA ILE A 291 40.89 -17.72 9.91
C ILE A 291 41.57 -18.75 10.80
N LYS A 292 41.24 -18.71 12.09
CA LYS A 292 41.74 -19.64 13.09
C LYS A 292 40.58 -20.43 13.68
N TYR A 293 40.66 -21.75 13.66
CA TYR A 293 39.69 -22.66 14.26
C TYR A 293 40.36 -23.99 14.55
N SER A 294 40.00 -24.61 15.68
CA SER A 294 40.70 -25.79 16.18
C SER A 294 42.24 -25.50 16.21
N ASP A 295 43.08 -26.41 15.71
CA ASP A 295 44.52 -26.20 15.49
C ASP A 295 44.88 -25.71 14.07
N LYS A 296 43.89 -25.30 13.27
CA LYS A 296 44.09 -24.89 11.87
C LYS A 296 44.13 -23.36 11.73
N VAL A 297 45.03 -22.90 10.88
CA VAL A 297 45.14 -21.51 10.44
C VAL A 297 45.07 -21.47 8.92
N LYS A 298 44.15 -20.68 8.36
CA LYS A 298 44.06 -20.43 6.91
C LYS A 298 44.18 -18.94 6.64
N GLU A 299 45.01 -18.61 5.66
CA GLU A 299 45.09 -17.26 5.08
C GLU A 299 44.56 -17.27 3.66
N ILE A 300 43.70 -16.31 3.33
CA ILE A 300 43.07 -16.23 2.02
C ILE A 300 43.15 -14.80 1.49
N LYS A 301 43.77 -14.64 0.33
CA LYS A 301 43.82 -13.36 -0.38
C LYS A 301 42.45 -12.99 -0.94
N SER A 302 41.97 -11.82 -0.54
CA SER A 302 40.71 -11.28 -1.01
C SER A 302 40.89 -10.60 -2.36
N HIS A 303 39.94 -10.83 -3.26
CA HIS A 303 39.83 -10.09 -4.51
C HIS A 303 39.03 -8.81 -4.28
N LEU A 304 39.60 -7.67 -4.68
CA LEU A 304 38.97 -6.37 -4.50
C LEU A 304 38.26 -5.91 -5.76
N GLN A 305 37.06 -5.38 -5.58
CA GLN A 305 36.30 -4.65 -6.59
C GLN A 305 36.11 -3.21 -6.14
N GLU A 306 36.19 -2.27 -7.08
CA GLU A 306 35.98 -0.86 -6.78
C GLU A 306 34.48 -0.59 -6.50
N ALA A 307 34.21 0.04 -5.36
CA ALA A 307 32.91 0.52 -4.94
C ALA A 307 32.92 2.06 -4.86
N ILE A 308 31.78 2.70 -4.58
CA ILE A 308 31.70 4.17 -4.51
C ILE A 308 32.44 4.71 -3.29
N THR A 309 32.35 4.03 -2.15
CA THR A 309 32.92 4.50 -0.88
C THR A 309 34.25 3.83 -0.52
N GLY A 310 34.77 2.95 -1.38
CA GLY A 310 35.81 2.02 -0.97
C GLY A 310 36.17 0.93 -1.98
N TYR A 311 36.87 -0.07 -1.47
CA TYR A 311 37.04 -1.38 -2.11
C TYR A 311 36.16 -2.41 -1.42
N LYS A 312 35.74 -3.39 -2.20
CA LYS A 312 34.82 -4.42 -1.78
C LYS A 312 35.42 -5.80 -2.00
N THR A 313 35.43 -6.63 -0.97
CA THR A 313 35.91 -8.01 -1.09
C THR A 313 34.89 -8.86 -1.84
N LYS A 314 35.33 -9.80 -2.68
CA LYS A 314 34.43 -10.86 -3.15
C LYS A 314 34.05 -11.79 -2.00
N GLU A 315 32.85 -12.35 -2.08
CA GLU A 315 32.46 -13.46 -1.23
C GLU A 315 33.38 -14.66 -1.49
N VAL A 316 33.80 -15.32 -0.43
CA VAL A 316 34.65 -16.52 -0.49
C VAL A 316 33.98 -17.62 0.30
N GLU A 317 33.81 -18.78 -0.32
CA GLU A 317 33.37 -20.00 0.37
C GLU A 317 34.57 -20.89 0.65
N ILE A 318 34.62 -21.45 1.86
CA ILE A 318 35.69 -22.34 2.30
C ILE A 318 35.05 -23.62 2.80
N GLU A 319 35.50 -24.76 2.30
CA GLU A 319 35.05 -26.04 2.85
C GLU A 319 35.54 -26.23 4.28
N VAL A 320 34.61 -26.69 5.12
CA VAL A 320 34.84 -27.00 6.53
C VAL A 320 34.53 -28.47 6.75
N GLU A 321 35.48 -29.17 7.36
CA GLU A 321 35.31 -30.56 7.78
C GLU A 321 34.16 -30.67 8.79
N ARG A 322 33.42 -31.78 8.72
CA ARG A 322 32.16 -31.98 9.45
C ARG A 322 32.35 -31.91 10.96
N GLU A 323 33.50 -32.32 11.45
CA GLU A 323 33.88 -32.32 12.87
C GLU A 323 34.08 -30.90 13.39
N ASN A 324 34.55 -30.00 12.53
CA ASN A 324 35.02 -28.67 12.91
C ASN A 324 33.89 -27.63 12.92
N ILE A 325 32.69 -27.94 12.42
CA ILE A 325 31.56 -26.98 12.40
C ILE A 325 31.15 -26.55 13.81
N PHE A 326 31.48 -27.33 14.83
CA PHE A 326 31.17 -27.10 16.24
C PHE A 326 32.23 -26.26 16.97
N ASP A 327 33.38 -26.02 16.34
CA ASP A 327 34.50 -25.33 16.98
C ASP A 327 34.31 -23.81 17.00
N GLU A 328 35.17 -23.14 17.75
CA GLU A 328 35.27 -21.68 17.76
C GLU A 328 36.10 -21.21 16.55
N PHE A 329 35.57 -20.23 15.82
CA PHE A 329 36.28 -19.57 14.71
C PHE A 329 36.57 -18.12 15.06
N ILE A 330 37.84 -17.74 14.93
CA ILE A 330 38.31 -16.35 14.97
C ILE A 330 38.67 -15.96 13.55
N ILE A 331 37.95 -15.00 12.99
CA ILE A 331 38.07 -14.59 11.58
C ILE A 331 38.41 -13.12 11.54
N GLU A 332 39.60 -12.81 11.04
CA GLU A 332 40.15 -11.47 10.99
C GLU A 332 40.37 -11.04 9.53
N LEU A 333 40.07 -9.78 9.24
CA LEU A 333 40.36 -9.18 7.94
C LEU A 333 41.50 -8.17 8.12
N TYR A 334 42.59 -8.38 7.41
CA TYR A 334 43.81 -7.58 7.52
C TYR A 334 44.12 -6.81 6.24
N CYS A 335 44.76 -5.66 6.43
CA CYS A 335 45.52 -4.95 5.40
C CYS A 335 46.93 -4.74 5.97
N LYS A 336 47.92 -5.48 5.45
CA LYS A 336 49.25 -5.64 6.08
C LYS A 336 49.15 -6.03 7.56
N GLU A 337 49.69 -5.22 8.47
CA GLU A 337 49.69 -5.46 9.93
C GLU A 337 48.44 -4.89 10.63
N MET A 338 47.58 -4.16 9.91
CA MET A 338 46.41 -3.52 10.49
C MET A 338 45.18 -4.42 10.38
N ARG A 339 44.60 -4.76 11.53
CA ARG A 339 43.32 -5.48 11.58
C ARG A 339 42.17 -4.53 11.26
N LEU A 340 41.49 -4.78 10.15
CA LEU A 340 40.33 -4.01 9.69
C LEU A 340 39.05 -4.45 10.41
N LYS A 341 38.84 -5.77 10.54
CA LYS A 341 37.66 -6.36 11.19
C LYS A 341 38.00 -7.65 11.93
N LEU A 342 37.24 -7.95 12.97
CA LEU A 342 37.28 -9.19 13.73
C LEU A 342 35.87 -9.74 13.86
N PHE A 343 35.71 -11.02 13.51
CA PHE A 343 34.48 -11.78 13.69
C PHE A 343 34.78 -13.02 14.51
N LYS A 344 33.78 -13.47 15.27
CA LYS A 344 33.89 -14.65 16.12
C LYS A 344 32.63 -15.51 15.98
N ILE A 345 32.80 -16.77 15.59
CA ILE A 345 31.75 -17.79 15.67
C ILE A 345 32.08 -18.64 16.90
N LYS A 346 31.20 -18.66 17.89
CA LYS A 346 31.43 -19.41 19.13
C LYS A 346 31.30 -20.91 18.88
N ALA A 347 32.06 -21.70 19.64
CA ALA A 347 31.85 -23.14 19.72
C ALA A 347 30.43 -23.44 20.22
N ASP A 348 29.82 -24.51 19.71
CA ASP A 348 28.48 -24.93 20.12
C ASP A 348 28.28 -26.43 19.91
N CYS A 349 27.36 -27.03 20.64
CA CYS A 349 27.06 -28.47 20.55
C CYS A 349 26.09 -28.81 19.40
N ILE A 350 25.47 -27.80 18.79
CA ILE A 350 24.52 -27.93 17.68
C ILE A 350 24.65 -26.76 16.70
N ARG A 351 24.35 -27.00 15.42
CA ARG A 351 24.23 -25.95 14.40
C ARG A 351 22.87 -26.05 13.71
N PHE A 352 22.12 -24.95 13.67
CA PHE A 352 20.80 -24.91 13.05
C PHE A 352 20.85 -24.24 11.67
N TYR A 353 20.04 -24.74 10.75
CA TYR A 353 19.92 -24.27 9.38
C TYR A 353 18.45 -24.20 8.98
N ASP A 354 18.10 -23.25 8.12
CA ASP A 354 16.80 -23.26 7.46
C ASP A 354 16.76 -24.29 6.32
N LYS A 355 15.61 -24.40 5.66
CA LYS A 355 15.39 -25.32 4.52
C LYS A 355 16.28 -25.05 3.30
N ASP A 356 16.85 -23.84 3.19
CA ASP A 356 17.73 -23.45 2.08
C ASP A 356 19.21 -23.73 2.41
N GLY A 357 19.49 -24.19 3.64
CA GLY A 357 20.82 -24.53 4.12
C GLY A 357 21.58 -23.35 4.71
N ASP A 358 20.92 -22.22 4.94
CA ASP A 358 21.53 -21.04 5.54
C ASP A 358 21.51 -21.13 7.06
N PHE A 359 22.62 -20.75 7.70
CA PHE A 359 22.78 -20.85 9.16
C PHE A 359 21.82 -19.93 9.94
N LEU A 360 21.21 -20.49 10.98
CA LEU A 360 20.35 -19.79 11.93
C LEU A 360 21.12 -19.49 13.21
N ASP A 361 21.40 -18.21 13.44
CA ASP A 361 22.10 -17.75 14.64
C ASP A 361 21.21 -17.86 15.89
N LEU A 362 21.72 -18.55 16.91
CA LEU A 362 21.09 -18.78 18.21
C LEU A 362 21.00 -17.52 19.08
N SER A 363 21.70 -16.45 18.74
CA SER A 363 21.63 -15.18 19.47
C SER A 363 20.25 -14.50 19.38
N ASN A 364 19.54 -14.77 18.29
CA ASN A 364 18.17 -14.34 18.05
C ASN A 364 17.31 -15.60 18.04
N ASN A 365 16.32 -15.72 18.94
CA ASN A 365 15.42 -16.89 19.06
C ASN A 365 15.16 -17.57 17.70
N LEU A 366 15.24 -18.91 17.66
CA LEU A 366 14.97 -19.66 16.44
C LEU A 366 13.55 -19.35 15.91
N PRO A 367 13.39 -19.32 14.57
CA PRO A 367 12.12 -19.01 13.93
C PRO A 367 11.09 -20.14 14.13
N LYS A 368 9.81 -19.78 14.01
CA LYS A 368 8.73 -20.76 13.81
C LYS A 368 8.90 -21.42 12.43
N GLY A 369 8.58 -22.71 12.32
CA GLY A 369 8.56 -23.47 11.07
C GLY A 369 9.67 -24.52 11.00
N GLU A 370 9.98 -24.93 9.77
CA GLU A 370 10.94 -26.00 9.47
C GLU A 370 12.37 -25.57 9.75
N VAL A 371 13.08 -26.34 10.56
CA VAL A 371 14.48 -26.11 10.91
C VAL A 371 15.23 -27.44 10.96
N TYR A 372 16.48 -27.42 10.50
CA TYR A 372 17.38 -28.58 10.53
C TYR A 372 18.51 -28.32 11.52
N GLY A 373 18.78 -29.27 12.40
CA GLY A 373 19.89 -29.20 13.36
C GLY A 373 20.93 -30.29 13.07
N PHE A 374 22.21 -29.96 13.20
CA PHE A 374 23.30 -30.94 13.18
C PHE A 374 23.99 -31.00 14.53
N THR A 375 24.20 -32.21 15.04
CA THR A 375 24.96 -32.50 16.26
C THR A 375 25.98 -33.60 16.01
N ARG A 376 26.88 -33.84 16.98
CA ARG A 376 27.81 -34.98 16.95
C ARG A 376 27.05 -36.29 17.11
N LYS A 377 27.65 -37.38 16.63
CA LYS A 377 27.13 -38.74 16.83
C LYS A 377 26.83 -38.99 18.32
N ASN A 378 25.60 -39.45 18.60
CA ASN A 378 25.00 -39.71 19.91
C ASN A 378 24.43 -38.50 20.68
N ASP A 379 24.62 -37.28 20.18
CA ASP A 379 24.13 -36.06 20.84
C ASP A 379 22.76 -35.65 20.28
N ILE A 380 21.70 -36.39 20.60
CA ILE A 380 20.35 -36.08 20.10
C ILE A 380 19.70 -34.98 20.96
N PRO A 381 19.35 -33.82 20.37
CA PRO A 381 18.59 -32.80 21.08
C PRO A 381 17.18 -33.31 21.43
N ILE A 382 16.60 -32.84 22.54
CA ILE A 382 15.27 -33.28 22.98
C ILE A 382 14.28 -32.12 22.80
N SER A 383 13.21 -32.33 22.04
CA SER A 383 12.13 -31.38 21.85
C SER A 383 10.85 -32.08 21.38
N ASP A 384 9.68 -31.49 21.65
CA ASP A 384 8.40 -31.94 21.05
C ASP A 384 8.25 -31.52 19.59
N ALA A 385 9.09 -30.58 19.14
CA ALA A 385 9.19 -30.15 17.75
C ALA A 385 10.00 -31.11 16.89
N LEU A 386 10.74 -32.04 17.50
CA LEU A 386 11.59 -32.98 16.79
C LEU A 386 10.72 -34.03 16.09
N LEU A 387 10.69 -33.99 14.76
CA LEU A 387 9.90 -34.90 13.94
C LEU A 387 10.70 -36.15 13.55
N ASP A 388 11.97 -35.98 13.22
CA ASP A 388 12.84 -37.08 12.80
C ASP A 388 14.32 -36.79 13.11
N SER A 389 15.15 -37.83 13.14
CA SER A 389 16.60 -37.73 13.22
C SER A 389 17.27 -38.86 12.47
N GLU A 390 18.19 -38.51 11.57
CA GLU A 390 18.97 -39.47 10.81
C GLU A 390 20.47 -39.35 11.14
N VAL A 391 21.16 -40.48 11.12
CA VAL A 391 22.62 -40.52 11.29
C VAL A 391 23.27 -40.35 9.92
N ILE A 392 24.13 -39.34 9.78
CA ILE A 392 24.93 -39.10 8.57
C ILE A 392 26.40 -39.15 8.97
N ASP A 393 27.04 -40.29 8.71
CA ASP A 393 28.42 -40.61 9.10
C ASP A 393 28.68 -40.43 10.62
N ASN A 394 29.30 -39.31 11.01
CA ASN A 394 29.61 -38.95 12.39
C ASN A 394 28.74 -37.81 12.94
N LEU A 395 27.71 -37.42 12.21
CA LEU A 395 26.73 -36.42 12.60
C LEU A 395 25.34 -37.03 12.77
N ILE A 396 24.48 -36.32 13.49
CA ILE A 396 23.04 -36.55 13.48
C ILE A 396 22.38 -35.31 12.88
N ARG A 397 21.53 -35.51 11.87
CA ARG A 397 20.66 -34.48 11.32
C ARG A 397 19.27 -34.63 11.94
N SER A 398 18.86 -33.67 12.74
CA SER A 398 17.53 -33.59 13.35
C SER A 398 16.64 -32.64 12.57
N TYR A 399 15.41 -33.05 12.28
CA TYR A 399 14.41 -32.23 11.60
C TYR A 399 13.34 -31.76 12.60
N PHE A 400 13.13 -30.45 12.65
CA PHE A 400 12.20 -29.80 13.57
C PHE A 400 11.08 -29.07 12.84
N GLU A 401 9.87 -29.13 13.38
CA GLU A 401 8.78 -28.21 13.07
C GLU A 401 8.44 -27.39 14.31
N PHE A 402 8.99 -26.18 14.37
CA PHE A 402 8.87 -25.30 15.52
C PHE A 402 7.56 -24.51 15.54
N GLU A 403 6.91 -24.50 16.69
CA GLU A 403 5.80 -23.65 17.11
C GLU A 403 6.24 -22.66 18.21
N ILE A 404 5.46 -21.59 18.40
CA ILE A 404 5.73 -20.66 19.50
C ILE A 404 5.51 -21.39 20.84
N GLY A 405 6.48 -21.26 21.75
CA GLY A 405 6.43 -21.92 23.05
C GLY A 405 7.14 -23.27 23.11
N ASP A 406 7.67 -23.75 21.98
CA ASP A 406 8.56 -24.91 21.98
C ASP A 406 9.86 -24.65 22.74
N VAL A 407 10.40 -25.74 23.27
CA VAL A 407 11.69 -25.77 23.96
C VAL A 407 12.52 -26.90 23.38
N VAL A 408 13.78 -26.58 23.03
CA VAL A 408 14.80 -27.56 22.65
C VAL A 408 15.79 -27.64 23.79
N ARG A 409 15.91 -28.82 24.40
CA ARG A 409 17.04 -29.13 25.28
C ARG A 409 18.21 -29.59 24.42
N LEU A 410 19.27 -28.80 24.45
CA LEU A 410 20.52 -29.12 23.79
C LEU A 410 21.23 -30.32 24.44
N PRO A 411 22.13 -31.00 23.72
CA PRO A 411 22.94 -32.09 24.28
C PRO A 411 23.70 -31.70 25.56
N ASP A 412 24.18 -30.46 25.63
CA ASP A 412 24.84 -29.90 26.82
C ASP A 412 23.88 -29.47 27.96
N GLY A 413 22.59 -29.76 27.83
CA GLY A 413 21.57 -29.48 28.84
C GLY A 413 20.96 -28.08 28.78
N ARG A 414 21.53 -27.14 28.00
CA ARG A 414 20.98 -25.77 27.87
C ARG A 414 19.67 -25.77 27.09
N PRO A 415 18.70 -24.88 27.42
CA PRO A 415 17.48 -24.74 26.66
C PRO A 415 17.57 -23.66 25.57
N ILE A 416 16.89 -23.90 24.45
CA ILE A 416 16.52 -22.87 23.48
C ILE A 416 14.99 -22.79 23.44
N SER A 417 14.45 -21.59 23.59
CA SER A 417 13.01 -21.34 23.51
C SER A 417 12.63 -20.67 22.18
N ILE A 418 11.56 -21.14 21.55
CA ILE A 418 11.08 -20.61 20.27
C ILE A 418 10.10 -19.46 20.48
N GLY A 419 10.33 -18.35 19.79
CA GLY A 419 9.43 -17.19 19.74
C GLY A 419 9.40 -16.29 20.99
N ARG A 420 9.52 -16.84 22.20
CA ARG A 420 9.47 -16.10 23.48
C ARG A 420 10.52 -16.58 24.46
N LYS A 421 10.89 -15.72 25.42
CA LYS A 421 11.77 -16.11 26.53
C LYS A 421 11.08 -17.16 27.41
N LEU A 422 11.83 -18.18 27.80
CA LEU A 422 11.37 -19.28 28.65
C LEU A 422 10.92 -18.79 30.05
N LYS A 423 9.63 -18.96 30.34
CA LYS A 423 8.98 -18.63 31.63
C LYS A 423 8.34 -19.88 32.23
N GLU A 424 8.36 -19.96 33.56
CA GLU A 424 7.70 -21.02 34.32
C GLU A 424 6.18 -21.03 34.07
N GLY A 425 5.59 -22.23 33.95
CA GLY A 425 4.17 -22.46 33.67
C GLY A 425 3.93 -23.34 32.44
N LEU A 426 2.68 -23.36 31.97
CA LEU A 426 2.26 -24.12 30.78
C LEU A 426 2.90 -23.55 29.51
N LEU A 427 3.54 -24.42 28.73
CA LEU A 427 4.11 -24.06 27.43
C LEU A 427 3.00 -23.83 26.38
N GLU A 428 3.32 -23.09 25.31
CA GLU A 428 2.32 -22.61 24.33
C GLU A 428 2.21 -23.50 23.07
N ARG A 429 2.97 -24.60 22.98
CA ARG A 429 2.84 -25.57 21.89
C ARG A 429 1.42 -26.12 21.84
N LYS A 430 0.84 -26.23 20.64
CA LYS A 430 -0.55 -26.68 20.40
C LYS A 430 -1.64 -25.86 21.12
N VAL A 431 -1.34 -24.66 21.61
CA VAL A 431 -2.38 -23.72 22.03
C VAL A 431 -3.17 -23.27 20.80
N LEU A 432 -4.49 -23.23 20.94
CA LEU A 432 -5.37 -22.67 19.94
C LEU A 432 -5.37 -21.14 20.07
N ASP A 433 -4.80 -20.44 19.09
CA ASP A 433 -4.74 -18.98 19.06
C ASP A 433 -6.15 -18.36 18.92
N GLY A 434 -6.33 -17.12 19.39
CA GLY A 434 -7.57 -16.35 19.17
C GLY A 434 -8.83 -16.91 19.84
N CYS A 435 -8.68 -17.79 20.85
CA CYS A 435 -9.82 -18.34 21.57
C CYS A 435 -9.50 -18.63 23.04
N TYR A 436 -10.54 -18.80 23.86
CA TYR A 436 -10.41 -19.20 25.25
C TYR A 436 -11.64 -19.93 25.76
N GLY A 437 -11.46 -20.79 26.76
CA GLY A 437 -12.55 -21.39 27.54
C GLY A 437 -12.82 -20.57 28.79
N LYS A 438 -14.05 -20.62 29.33
CA LYS A 438 -14.39 -19.97 30.61
C LYS A 438 -14.67 -21.01 31.69
N TYR A 439 -13.96 -20.91 32.81
CA TYR A 439 -14.11 -21.80 33.95
C TYR A 439 -13.98 -21.03 35.27
N ASN A 440 -14.92 -21.21 36.20
CA ASN A 440 -14.93 -20.53 37.50
C ASN A 440 -14.69 -19.02 37.43
N GLY A 441 -15.28 -18.35 36.43
CA GLY A 441 -15.13 -16.91 36.20
C GLY A 441 -13.81 -16.47 35.53
N SER A 442 -12.87 -17.39 35.31
CA SER A 442 -11.57 -17.11 34.68
C SER A 442 -11.50 -17.61 33.23
N SER A 443 -10.72 -16.92 32.39
CA SER A 443 -10.39 -17.36 31.04
C SER A 443 -9.20 -18.33 31.07
N ILE A 444 -9.37 -19.50 30.47
CA ILE A 444 -8.36 -20.56 30.37
C ILE A 444 -8.00 -20.81 28.91
N LYS A 445 -6.73 -21.15 28.66
CA LYS A 445 -6.22 -21.50 27.32
C LYS A 445 -6.78 -22.84 26.86
N ILE A 446 -6.99 -22.98 25.56
CA ILE A 446 -7.44 -24.21 24.91
C ILE A 446 -6.26 -24.85 24.21
N TYR A 447 -6.04 -26.14 24.46
CA TYR A 447 -4.98 -26.94 23.89
C TYR A 447 -5.56 -28.04 23.01
N LYS A 448 -4.91 -28.30 21.87
CA LYS A 448 -5.27 -29.40 20.95
C LYS A 448 -4.72 -30.75 21.37
N GLU A 449 -3.70 -30.73 22.23
CA GLU A 449 -2.97 -31.87 22.76
C GLU A 449 -2.47 -31.51 24.17
N PRO A 450 -2.15 -32.50 25.02
CA PRO A 450 -1.72 -32.25 26.39
C PRO A 450 -0.49 -31.32 26.45
N PRO A 451 -0.54 -30.20 27.19
CA PRO A 451 0.60 -29.29 27.28
C PRO A 451 1.74 -29.85 28.13
N ARG A 452 2.93 -29.29 27.92
CA ARG A 452 4.03 -29.40 28.87
C ARG A 452 4.00 -28.31 29.92
N LEU A 453 4.31 -28.70 31.15
CA LEU A 453 4.57 -27.80 32.25
C LEU A 453 6.08 -27.60 32.41
N PHE A 454 6.53 -26.35 32.41
CA PHE A 454 7.92 -26.00 32.72
C PHE A 454 8.02 -25.43 34.13
N LEU A 455 8.77 -26.10 35.00
CA LEU A 455 9.02 -25.70 36.40
C LEU A 455 10.44 -25.20 36.61
N LYS A 456 10.62 -24.22 37.49
CA LYS A 456 11.93 -23.75 37.97
C LYS A 456 12.02 -23.94 39.47
N ILE A 457 12.86 -24.88 39.90
CA ILE A 457 13.02 -25.21 41.31
C ILE A 457 14.48 -25.53 41.65
N LEU A 458 14.84 -25.42 42.93
CA LEU A 458 16.16 -25.83 43.40
C LEU A 458 16.29 -27.37 43.35
N PRO A 459 17.43 -27.91 42.89
CA PRO A 459 17.62 -29.36 42.74
C PRO A 459 17.28 -30.17 43.99
N GLN A 460 17.68 -29.70 45.19
CA GLN A 460 17.42 -30.38 46.46
C GLN A 460 15.93 -30.47 46.85
N ARG A 461 15.05 -29.68 46.22
CA ARG A 461 13.60 -29.67 46.48
C ARG A 461 12.82 -30.59 45.53
N SER A 462 13.44 -31.01 44.43
CA SER A 462 12.78 -31.76 43.35
C SER A 462 12.17 -33.08 43.79
N VAL A 463 12.86 -33.85 44.65
CA VAL A 463 12.41 -35.16 45.13
C VAL A 463 11.13 -35.07 45.98
N GLY A 464 10.97 -33.99 46.75
CA GLY A 464 9.79 -33.77 47.57
C GLY A 464 8.69 -32.95 46.87
N THR A 465 8.86 -32.62 45.58
CA THR A 465 7.88 -31.82 44.83
C THR A 465 6.68 -32.68 44.44
N MET A 466 5.48 -32.21 44.78
CA MET A 466 4.19 -32.85 44.47
C MET A 466 3.51 -32.12 43.31
N ILE A 467 2.91 -32.89 42.40
CA ILE A 467 2.04 -32.39 41.33
C ILE A 467 0.65 -32.97 41.59
N GLU A 468 -0.35 -32.13 41.78
CA GLU A 468 -1.75 -32.52 41.94
C GLU A 468 -2.56 -32.08 40.71
N ILE A 469 -3.23 -33.04 40.05
CA ILE A 469 -4.04 -32.80 38.86
C ILE A 469 -5.48 -33.26 39.15
N ASN A 470 -6.43 -32.32 39.15
CA ASN A 470 -7.84 -32.59 39.44
C ASN A 470 -8.06 -33.43 40.73
N GLY A 471 -7.22 -33.24 41.75
CA GLY A 471 -7.26 -33.95 43.03
C GLY A 471 -6.43 -35.24 43.11
N VAL A 472 -5.86 -35.72 41.99
CA VAL A 472 -4.94 -36.88 41.97
C VAL A 472 -3.51 -36.40 42.17
N ARG A 473 -2.78 -37.02 43.10
CA ARG A 473 -1.42 -36.61 43.48
C ARG A 473 -0.36 -37.52 42.89
N TYR A 474 0.66 -36.87 42.34
CA TYR A 474 1.86 -37.47 41.77
C TYR A 474 3.10 -36.82 42.37
N ARG A 475 4.23 -37.50 42.30
CA ARG A 475 5.57 -36.93 42.53
C ARG A 475 6.16 -36.49 41.19
N LEU A 476 7.07 -35.51 41.23
CA LEU A 476 7.73 -34.95 40.04
C LEU A 476 8.43 -35.97 39.12
N PHE A 477 8.80 -37.13 39.65
CA PHE A 477 9.53 -38.19 38.93
C PHE A 477 8.76 -39.51 38.86
N ASP A 478 7.44 -39.49 39.11
CA ASP A 478 6.61 -40.68 38.87
C ASP A 478 6.59 -41.01 37.37
N GLU A 479 6.69 -39.99 36.51
CA GLU A 479 6.80 -40.13 35.06
C GLU A 479 8.10 -39.48 34.51
N LYS A 480 8.35 -39.67 33.20
CA LYS A 480 9.55 -39.17 32.52
C LYS A 480 9.59 -37.63 32.50
N THR A 481 10.48 -37.07 33.32
CA THR A 481 10.72 -35.62 33.40
C THR A 481 12.06 -35.24 32.77
N ILE A 482 12.06 -34.25 31.88
CA ILE A 482 13.28 -33.76 31.20
C ILE A 482 13.91 -32.64 32.03
N LYS A 483 15.18 -32.80 32.41
CA LYS A 483 15.95 -31.81 33.19
C LYS A 483 16.68 -30.82 32.28
N ILE A 484 16.66 -29.53 32.64
CA ILE A 484 17.24 -28.43 31.87
C ILE A 484 18.18 -27.60 32.73
N GLU A 485 19.35 -27.27 32.20
CA GLU A 485 20.33 -26.41 32.83
C GLU A 485 20.09 -24.94 32.49
N LEU A 486 19.65 -24.14 33.47
CA LEU A 486 19.25 -22.74 33.25
C LEU A 486 20.42 -21.75 33.30
N GLY A 487 21.59 -22.18 33.78
CA GLY A 487 22.79 -21.34 33.90
C GLY A 487 22.58 -20.05 34.69
N ASN A 488 21.57 -20.00 35.58
CA ASN A 488 21.19 -18.78 36.29
C ASN A 488 22.00 -18.62 37.60
N ALA A 489 22.22 -17.38 38.03
CA ALA A 489 22.97 -17.08 39.25
C ALA A 489 22.31 -17.60 40.54
N LYS A 490 21.06 -18.11 40.45
CA LYS A 490 20.27 -18.62 41.58
C LYS A 490 20.46 -20.13 41.82
N GLY A 491 21.13 -20.85 40.92
CA GLY A 491 21.34 -22.30 41.04
C GLY A 491 20.06 -23.13 40.86
N GLU A 492 19.04 -22.58 40.20
CA GLU A 492 17.79 -23.29 39.93
C GLU A 492 17.94 -24.20 38.70
N GLN A 493 17.22 -25.31 38.70
CA GLN A 493 17.14 -26.25 37.59
C GLN A 493 15.74 -26.22 36.96
N GLY A 494 15.69 -26.35 35.65
CA GLY A 494 14.44 -26.43 34.89
C GLY A 494 13.96 -27.87 34.76
N TYR A 495 12.65 -28.09 34.84
CA TYR A 495 12.03 -29.39 34.62
C TYR A 495 10.89 -29.25 33.61
N LEU A 496 10.93 -30.01 32.52
CA LEU A 496 9.82 -30.14 31.57
C LEU A 496 9.06 -31.42 31.85
N ILE A 497 7.77 -31.27 32.08
CA ILE A 497 6.84 -32.34 32.47
C ILE A 497 5.78 -32.43 31.40
N ASN A 498 5.59 -33.60 30.82
CA ASN A 498 4.49 -33.86 29.89
C ASN A 498 3.23 -34.20 30.68
N LEU A 499 2.23 -33.30 30.69
CA LEU A 499 1.03 -33.53 31.49
C LEU A 499 0.17 -34.69 30.96
N GLY A 500 0.35 -35.10 29.70
CA GLY A 500 -0.29 -36.30 29.17
C GLY A 500 0.11 -37.57 29.94
N ASP A 501 1.38 -37.68 30.35
CA ASP A 501 1.88 -38.82 31.14
C ASP A 501 1.26 -38.84 32.55
N TYR A 502 0.82 -37.69 33.06
CA TYR A 502 0.16 -37.53 34.36
C TYR A 502 -1.37 -37.61 34.27
N GLY A 503 -1.91 -38.19 33.19
CA GLY A 503 -3.34 -38.48 33.02
C GLY A 503 -4.16 -37.38 32.35
N CYS A 504 -3.54 -36.30 31.84
CA CYS A 504 -4.24 -35.26 31.09
C CYS A 504 -4.44 -35.67 29.62
N THR A 505 -5.14 -36.77 29.33
CA THR A 505 -5.28 -37.31 27.95
C THR A 505 -6.66 -37.09 27.35
N ASN A 506 -7.70 -37.07 28.16
CA ASN A 506 -9.07 -36.92 27.70
C ASN A 506 -9.45 -35.44 27.58
N ASP A 507 -10.42 -35.15 26.71
CA ASP A 507 -11.03 -33.82 26.65
C ASP A 507 -11.51 -33.42 28.05
N GLY A 508 -11.36 -32.14 28.42
CA GLY A 508 -11.79 -31.66 29.73
C GLY A 508 -10.96 -30.52 30.30
N ILE A 509 -11.39 -30.06 31.47
CA ILE A 509 -10.71 -29.00 32.22
C ILE A 509 -9.77 -29.65 33.22
N TYR A 510 -8.53 -29.18 33.21
CA TYR A 510 -7.49 -29.64 34.12
C TYR A 510 -7.02 -28.50 35.00
N THR A 511 -6.96 -28.76 36.30
CA THR A 511 -6.34 -27.89 37.31
C THR A 511 -5.08 -28.58 37.81
N VAL A 512 -3.94 -27.95 37.58
CA VAL A 512 -2.61 -28.42 37.96
C VAL A 512 -2.09 -27.56 39.10
N TYR A 513 -1.93 -28.16 40.26
CA TYR A 513 -1.31 -27.56 41.44
C TYR A 513 0.05 -28.19 41.69
N VAL A 514 1.07 -27.37 41.97
CA VAL A 514 2.41 -27.87 42.27
C VAL A 514 2.87 -27.33 43.63
N ASP A 515 3.18 -28.25 44.53
CA ASP A 515 3.75 -27.93 45.83
C ASP A 515 5.24 -28.26 45.86
N VAL A 516 6.06 -27.27 46.25
CA VAL A 516 7.51 -27.38 46.28
C VAL A 516 7.98 -27.16 47.72
N PRO A 517 8.71 -28.12 48.33
CA PRO A 517 9.14 -28.02 49.72
C PRO A 517 9.90 -26.72 50.02
N ASN A 518 9.54 -26.04 51.11
CA ASN A 518 10.15 -24.79 51.54
C ASN A 518 10.11 -23.67 50.48
N ASP A 519 9.12 -23.70 49.60
CA ASP A 519 8.80 -22.66 48.63
C ASP A 519 7.39 -22.11 48.92
N ARG A 520 7.26 -20.78 48.89
CA ARG A 520 5.98 -20.09 49.15
C ARG A 520 5.30 -19.62 47.85
N THR A 521 5.90 -19.89 46.70
CA THR A 521 5.31 -19.52 45.41
C THR A 521 4.08 -20.37 45.13
N ASN A 522 2.93 -19.73 45.01
CA ASN A 522 1.70 -20.39 44.60
C ASN A 522 1.78 -20.78 43.12
N ARG A 523 1.75 -22.08 42.84
CA ARG A 523 1.83 -22.66 41.50
C ARG A 523 0.53 -23.39 41.19
N LEU A 524 -0.38 -22.67 40.53
CA LEU A 524 -1.67 -23.18 40.10
C LEU A 524 -1.90 -22.78 38.64
N TRP A 525 -2.15 -23.75 37.78
CA TRP A 525 -2.45 -23.53 36.37
C TRP A 525 -3.71 -24.28 35.97
N GLN A 526 -4.50 -23.68 35.09
CA GLN A 526 -5.72 -24.25 34.57
C GLN A 526 -5.75 -24.16 33.05
N PHE A 527 -6.21 -25.22 32.40
CA PHE A 527 -6.34 -25.26 30.95
C PHE A 527 -7.48 -26.18 30.52
N LEU A 528 -7.94 -25.99 29.28
CA LEU A 528 -8.92 -26.82 28.61
C LEU A 528 -8.21 -27.65 27.53
N LEU A 529 -8.33 -28.97 27.60
CA LEU A 529 -7.90 -29.88 26.54
C LEU A 529 -9.11 -30.27 25.68
N ILE A 530 -9.00 -30.09 24.37
CA ILE A 530 -9.95 -30.63 23.39
C ILE A 530 -9.11 -31.24 22.26
N ASN A 531 -9.01 -32.56 22.23
CA ASN A 531 -8.11 -33.25 21.34
C ASN A 531 -8.49 -32.98 19.87
N GLY A 532 -7.49 -32.56 19.08
CA GLY A 532 -7.67 -32.35 17.65
C GLY A 532 -8.55 -31.15 17.25
N ILE A 533 -8.98 -30.30 18.20
CA ILE A 533 -9.80 -29.13 17.87
C ILE A 533 -9.14 -28.25 16.81
N ASN A 534 -9.90 -27.89 15.78
CA ASN A 534 -9.45 -26.94 14.78
C ASN A 534 -10.61 -26.06 14.32
N TYR A 535 -10.31 -24.81 13.98
CA TYR A 535 -11.31 -23.91 13.42
C TYR A 535 -10.68 -22.97 12.39
N GLN A 536 -11.52 -22.46 11.50
CA GLN A 536 -11.13 -21.46 10.52
C GLN A 536 -12.29 -20.50 10.27
N PHE A 537 -11.97 -19.21 10.16
CA PHE A 537 -12.89 -18.23 9.61
C PHE A 537 -12.71 -18.16 8.08
N GLU A 538 -13.80 -18.27 7.33
CA GLU A 538 -13.77 -18.11 5.87
C GLU A 538 -13.73 -16.63 5.49
N ASP A 539 -12.96 -16.27 4.46
CA ASP A 539 -12.81 -14.89 3.96
C ASP A 539 -12.28 -13.87 4.99
N ALA A 540 -11.72 -14.35 6.10
CA ALA A 540 -11.09 -13.53 7.14
C ALA A 540 -9.65 -13.12 6.78
N PRO A 541 -9.16 -11.98 7.32
CA PRO A 541 -9.85 -11.06 8.21
C PRO A 541 -10.93 -10.23 7.51
N TYR A 542 -12.06 -10.04 8.20
CA TYR A 542 -13.24 -9.36 7.68
C TYR A 542 -13.01 -7.84 7.64
N ILE A 543 -13.13 -7.24 6.47
CA ILE A 543 -12.89 -5.82 6.23
C ILE A 543 -14.12 -5.25 5.52
N PHE A 544 -14.84 -4.32 6.15
CA PHE A 544 -16.08 -3.73 5.63
C PHE A 544 -17.14 -4.78 5.25
N GLN A 545 -17.20 -5.85 6.04
CA GLN A 545 -18.15 -6.94 5.87
C GLN A 545 -19.02 -7.04 7.13
N SER A 546 -20.31 -7.26 6.93
CA SER A 546 -21.32 -7.38 8.00
C SER A 546 -21.68 -8.84 8.32
N LYS A 547 -21.17 -9.81 7.57
CA LYS A 547 -21.48 -11.24 7.70
C LYS A 547 -20.20 -12.06 7.64
N GLY A 548 -20.11 -13.09 8.47
CA GLY A 548 -18.96 -13.99 8.52
C GLY A 548 -19.39 -15.45 8.67
N LYS A 549 -18.41 -16.36 8.55
CA LYS A 549 -18.59 -17.79 8.76
C LYS A 549 -17.40 -18.40 9.49
N ILE A 550 -17.68 -19.24 10.48
CA ILE A 550 -16.69 -20.03 11.20
C ILE A 550 -16.94 -21.51 10.94
N LYS A 551 -15.88 -22.27 10.67
CA LYS A 551 -15.91 -23.71 10.40
C LYS A 551 -15.07 -24.45 11.43
N PHE A 552 -15.56 -25.61 11.86
CA PHE A 552 -14.90 -26.54 12.79
C PHE A 552 -14.64 -27.90 12.12
N ASN A 553 -13.90 -28.78 12.78
CA ASN A 553 -13.81 -30.20 12.40
C ASN A 553 -15.18 -30.89 12.55
N GLU A 554 -15.54 -31.78 11.63
CA GLU A 554 -16.89 -32.40 11.55
C GLU A 554 -17.28 -33.17 12.82
N GLU A 555 -16.30 -33.82 13.47
CA GLU A 555 -16.51 -34.63 14.67
C GLU A 555 -16.69 -33.79 15.95
N LEU A 556 -16.44 -32.48 15.90
CA LEU A 556 -16.51 -31.61 17.07
C LEU A 556 -17.96 -31.34 17.50
N ASN A 557 -18.33 -31.82 18.69
CA ASN A 557 -19.63 -31.58 19.28
C ASN A 557 -19.72 -30.17 19.90
N ILE A 558 -20.00 -29.19 19.05
CA ILE A 558 -20.12 -27.78 19.43
C ILE A 558 -21.50 -27.24 19.09
N LYS A 559 -22.06 -26.43 19.99
CA LYS A 559 -23.36 -25.78 19.80
C LYS A 559 -23.23 -24.26 19.95
N PRO A 560 -23.97 -23.48 19.15
CA PRO A 560 -24.00 -22.03 19.31
C PRO A 560 -24.64 -21.68 20.65
N ALA A 561 -24.04 -20.75 21.40
CA ALA A 561 -24.58 -20.33 22.69
C ALA A 561 -25.67 -19.24 22.54
N ASN A 562 -25.80 -18.63 21.36
CA ASN A 562 -26.70 -17.53 21.06
C ASN A 562 -27.42 -17.74 19.72
N LYS A 563 -28.60 -17.12 19.56
CA LYS A 563 -29.47 -17.26 18.37
C LYS A 563 -28.90 -16.62 17.09
N ASN A 564 -27.91 -15.73 17.21
CA ASN A 564 -27.31 -15.01 16.09
C ASN A 564 -26.30 -15.87 15.30
N LEU A 565 -26.15 -17.15 15.66
CA LEU A 565 -25.31 -18.13 14.98
C LEU A 565 -26.20 -19.17 14.30
N GLU A 566 -26.18 -19.20 12.98
CA GLU A 566 -26.97 -20.14 12.19
C GLU A 566 -26.11 -21.31 11.72
N LYS A 567 -26.48 -22.53 12.11
CA LYS A 567 -25.78 -23.74 11.69
C LYS A 567 -26.08 -24.04 10.21
N ASN A 568 -25.04 -24.27 9.41
CA ASN A 568 -25.20 -24.76 8.04
C ASN A 568 -25.52 -26.26 8.04
N ASN A 569 -26.36 -26.70 7.10
CA ASN A 569 -26.80 -28.10 7.02
C ASN A 569 -25.73 -29.04 6.45
N ASP A 570 -24.83 -28.52 5.60
CA ASP A 570 -23.94 -29.34 4.78
C ASP A 570 -22.57 -29.62 5.43
N GLU A 571 -22.21 -28.89 6.50
CA GLU A 571 -20.89 -28.98 7.14
C GLU A 571 -20.93 -28.39 8.57
N ASN A 572 -19.99 -28.77 9.44
CA ASN A 572 -19.89 -28.22 10.80
C ASN A 572 -19.39 -26.76 10.82
N SER A 573 -20.25 -25.86 10.35
CA SER A 573 -19.98 -24.43 10.26
C SER A 573 -21.20 -23.59 10.63
N PHE A 574 -20.93 -22.34 11.01
CA PHE A 574 -21.92 -21.42 11.53
C PHE A 574 -21.77 -20.05 10.86
N ASN A 575 -22.86 -19.52 10.33
CA ASN A 575 -22.94 -18.16 9.82
C ASN A 575 -23.28 -17.20 10.96
N PHE A 576 -22.75 -15.98 10.90
CA PHE A 576 -22.99 -14.96 11.92
C PHE A 576 -22.97 -13.55 11.36
N ILE A 577 -23.61 -12.62 12.07
CA ILE A 577 -23.56 -11.18 11.79
C ILE A 577 -22.40 -10.56 12.57
N ILE A 578 -21.61 -9.73 11.88
CA ILE A 578 -20.47 -9.02 12.46
C ILE A 578 -21.00 -7.71 13.06
N GLU A 579 -21.11 -7.68 14.38
CA GLU A 579 -21.52 -6.48 15.10
C GLU A 579 -20.30 -5.70 15.63
N PRO A 580 -20.34 -4.35 15.67
CA PRO A 580 -19.20 -3.57 16.10
C PRO A 580 -18.74 -3.84 17.54
N GLU A 581 -19.67 -4.08 18.46
CA GLU A 581 -19.34 -4.33 19.88
C GLU A 581 -19.03 -5.81 20.18
N LEU A 582 -19.37 -6.74 19.29
CA LEU A 582 -19.16 -8.18 19.50
C LEU A 582 -17.71 -8.58 19.21
N GLU A 583 -16.90 -8.86 20.23
CA GLU A 583 -15.49 -9.26 20.05
C GLU A 583 -15.28 -10.75 19.84
N TYR A 584 -16.16 -11.57 20.44
CA TYR A 584 -16.01 -13.03 20.44
C TYR A 584 -17.33 -13.70 20.09
N LEU A 585 -17.26 -14.81 19.36
CA LEU A 585 -18.38 -15.71 19.14
C LEU A 585 -18.46 -16.74 20.27
N PRO A 586 -19.58 -16.82 21.01
CA PRO A 586 -19.74 -17.77 22.10
C PRO A 586 -20.29 -19.09 21.58
N PHE A 587 -19.63 -20.17 21.95
CA PHE A 587 -20.06 -21.54 21.70
C PHE A 587 -20.04 -22.34 23.01
N THR A 588 -20.73 -23.48 23.00
CA THR A 588 -20.66 -24.48 24.06
C THR A 588 -20.12 -25.76 23.48
N TYR A 589 -18.97 -26.18 23.97
CA TYR A 589 -18.44 -27.52 23.70
C TYR A 589 -19.14 -28.52 24.63
N LYS A 590 -19.68 -29.58 24.03
CA LYS A 590 -20.40 -30.65 24.71
C LYS A 590 -19.45 -31.83 24.91
N GLY A 591 -18.83 -31.87 26.08
CA GLY A 591 -18.08 -33.05 26.54
C GLY A 591 -19.04 -34.18 26.93
N GLN A 592 -18.48 -35.31 27.40
CA GLN A 592 -19.29 -36.45 27.84
C GLN A 592 -20.18 -36.11 29.05
N ASP A 593 -19.63 -35.39 30.04
CA ASP A 593 -20.31 -35.10 31.32
C ASP A 593 -20.40 -33.61 31.67
N TYR A 594 -19.98 -32.71 30.77
CA TYR A 594 -19.89 -31.29 31.07
C TYR A 594 -20.04 -30.41 29.82
N ASP A 595 -20.52 -29.19 30.05
CA ASP A 595 -20.64 -28.14 29.04
C ASP A 595 -19.61 -27.06 29.32
N ILE A 596 -18.80 -26.70 28.32
CA ILE A 596 -17.79 -25.66 28.48
C ILE A 596 -18.07 -24.49 27.54
N PRO A 597 -18.26 -23.27 28.07
CA PRO A 597 -18.30 -22.07 27.26
C PRO A 597 -16.94 -21.78 26.63
N ILE A 598 -16.91 -21.66 25.31
CA ILE A 598 -15.73 -21.33 24.51
C ILE A 598 -16.02 -20.09 23.69
N TYR A 599 -15.02 -19.23 23.55
CA TYR A 599 -15.12 -17.94 22.87
C TYR A 599 -14.05 -17.83 21.80
N PHE A 600 -14.45 -17.46 20.57
CA PHE A 600 -13.54 -17.28 19.44
C PHE A 600 -13.49 -15.81 19.02
N GLU A 601 -12.31 -15.19 19.04
CA GLU A 601 -12.09 -13.80 18.65
C GLU A 601 -12.42 -13.63 17.17
N ILE A 602 -13.25 -12.63 16.85
CA ILE A 602 -13.65 -12.35 15.47
C ILE A 602 -12.53 -11.56 14.78
N PRO A 603 -11.86 -12.10 13.74
CA PRO A 603 -10.80 -11.40 13.04
C PRO A 603 -11.39 -10.35 12.09
N CYS A 604 -11.73 -9.17 12.61
CA CYS A 604 -12.37 -8.09 11.86
C CYS A 604 -11.66 -6.75 12.06
N LEU A 605 -11.62 -5.93 11.01
CA LEU A 605 -11.27 -4.52 11.11
C LEU A 605 -12.42 -3.74 11.75
N LYS A 606 -12.19 -3.24 12.97
CA LYS A 606 -13.09 -2.29 13.63
C LYS A 606 -12.41 -0.96 13.82
N TRP A 607 -13.14 0.13 13.70
CA TRP A 607 -12.60 1.48 13.88
C TRP A 607 -13.56 2.39 14.64
N LYS A 608 -13.04 3.46 15.23
CA LYS A 608 -13.86 4.55 15.77
C LYS A 608 -13.11 5.88 15.78
N PHE A 609 -13.88 6.96 15.73
CA PHE A 609 -13.42 8.32 16.05
C PHE A 609 -13.52 8.59 17.56
N PRO A 610 -12.87 9.65 18.10
CA PRO A 610 -12.73 9.85 19.55
C PRO A 610 -14.04 9.91 20.33
N SER A 611 -15.09 10.50 19.75
CA SER A 611 -16.43 10.61 20.35
C SER A 611 -17.44 9.60 19.78
N GLY A 612 -17.00 8.66 18.95
CA GLY A 612 -17.87 7.71 18.25
C GLY A 612 -17.93 6.31 18.88
N LYS A 613 -18.89 5.50 18.40
CA LYS A 613 -18.97 4.05 18.66
C LYS A 613 -18.04 3.28 17.73
N TRP A 614 -17.77 2.01 18.04
CA TRP A 614 -17.08 1.13 17.11
C TRP A 614 -17.92 0.92 15.84
N ASN A 615 -17.26 0.81 14.70
CA ASN A 615 -17.85 0.54 13.39
C ASN A 615 -17.07 -0.54 12.66
N VAL A 616 -17.76 -1.30 11.81
CA VAL A 616 -17.20 -2.37 10.96
C VAL A 616 -17.32 -2.06 9.47
N GLU A 617 -18.18 -1.11 9.10
CA GLU A 617 -18.40 -0.64 7.74
C GLU A 617 -17.35 0.39 7.33
N LYS A 618 -17.28 0.73 6.04
CA LYS A 618 -16.33 1.73 5.55
C LYS A 618 -16.74 3.13 6.07
N PRO A 619 -15.82 3.94 6.63
CA PRO A 619 -16.11 5.32 6.98
C PRO A 619 -16.57 6.15 5.78
N ASP A 620 -17.53 7.04 6.02
CA ASP A 620 -17.98 8.01 5.03
C ASP A 620 -16.90 9.01 4.66
N ALA A 621 -17.13 9.73 3.57
CA ALA A 621 -16.28 10.86 3.22
C ALA A 621 -16.41 11.98 4.27
N ILE A 622 -15.28 12.48 4.76
CA ILE A 622 -15.22 13.52 5.79
C ILE A 622 -14.68 14.83 5.21
N TRP A 623 -15.27 15.96 5.58
CA TRP A 623 -14.75 17.28 5.22
C TRP A 623 -13.38 17.51 5.88
N HIS A 624 -12.42 18.09 5.16
CA HIS A 624 -11.05 18.27 5.67
C HIS A 624 -10.98 18.98 7.05
N GLY A 625 -11.91 19.89 7.34
CA GLY A 625 -12.01 20.58 8.64
C GLY A 625 -12.46 19.68 9.80
N ASP A 626 -13.21 18.62 9.50
CA ASP A 626 -13.79 17.70 10.49
C ASP A 626 -12.92 16.45 10.72
N VAL A 627 -11.82 16.30 9.98
CA VAL A 627 -10.89 15.18 10.15
C VAL A 627 -10.44 15.13 11.62
N PRO A 628 -10.54 13.98 12.31
CA PRO A 628 -10.15 13.89 13.71
C PRO A 628 -8.62 13.92 13.86
N ASN A 629 -8.15 14.21 15.08
CA ASN A 629 -6.72 14.10 15.39
C ASN A 629 -6.30 12.65 15.65
N ILE A 630 -7.19 11.83 16.18
CA ILE A 630 -6.91 10.43 16.57
C ILE A 630 -7.97 9.52 15.96
N ILE A 631 -7.55 8.38 15.43
CA ILE A 631 -8.43 7.28 15.01
C ILE A 631 -8.02 6.02 15.78
N TYR A 632 -9.00 5.24 16.23
CA TYR A 632 -8.77 3.98 16.92
C TYR A 632 -9.09 2.81 16.01
N PHE A 633 -8.25 1.76 16.02
CA PHE A 633 -8.45 0.55 15.22
C PHE A 633 -8.31 -0.72 16.07
N LYS A 634 -9.17 -1.71 15.86
CA LYS A 634 -8.99 -3.10 16.29
C LYS A 634 -8.76 -3.95 15.05
N TYR A 635 -7.72 -4.76 15.08
CA TYR A 635 -7.35 -5.70 14.02
C TYR A 635 -6.44 -6.80 14.59
N PRO A 636 -6.39 -8.01 14.01
CA PRO A 636 -5.56 -9.10 14.53
C PRO A 636 -4.06 -8.80 14.59
N GLU A 637 -3.54 -8.04 13.63
CA GLU A 637 -2.11 -7.73 13.57
C GLU A 637 -1.65 -6.74 14.66
N ASN A 638 -0.34 -6.75 14.93
CA ASN A 638 0.27 -5.93 15.98
C ASN A 638 0.90 -4.63 15.47
N LYS A 639 1.00 -4.47 14.14
CA LYS A 639 1.52 -3.27 13.48
C LYS A 639 0.51 -2.79 12.45
N LEU A 640 0.41 -1.48 12.33
CA LEU A 640 -0.46 -0.81 11.37
C LEU A 640 0.30 0.37 10.78
N LYS A 641 0.19 0.56 9.48
CA LYS A 641 0.69 1.73 8.79
C LYS A 641 -0.49 2.48 8.16
N ILE A 642 -0.55 3.79 8.35
CA ILE A 642 -1.60 4.65 7.78
C ILE A 642 -0.93 5.66 6.85
N PHE A 643 -1.51 5.98 5.69
CA PHE A 643 -0.97 6.97 4.74
C PHE A 643 -2.06 7.65 3.89
N ILE A 644 -1.76 8.77 3.21
CA ILE A 644 -2.71 9.49 2.33
C ILE A 644 -2.47 9.15 0.84
N ASP A 645 -3.47 9.35 -0.01
CA ASP A 645 -3.51 9.38 -1.49
C ASP A 645 -2.45 10.29 -2.13
N GLU A 646 -1.23 9.85 -1.93
CA GLU A 646 0.01 10.23 -2.54
C GLU A 646 0.95 9.09 -2.16
N HIS A 647 0.88 8.01 -2.95
CA HIS A 647 2.08 7.21 -3.08
C HIS A 647 3.14 8.13 -3.67
N LEU A 648 4.02 8.58 -2.79
CA LEU A 648 5.24 9.34 -3.07
C LEU A 648 5.08 10.86 -3.16
N ASP A 649 4.59 11.51 -2.10
CA ASP A 649 5.04 12.89 -1.87
C ASP A 649 6.44 12.88 -1.25
N PHE A 650 7.39 13.31 -2.04
CA PHE A 650 8.78 13.11 -1.75
C PHE A 650 9.41 14.27 -0.96
N SER A 651 8.58 14.99 -0.21
CA SER A 651 8.93 16.18 0.54
C SER A 651 9.21 15.86 2.02
N ASN A 652 10.31 15.15 2.34
CA ASN A 652 10.86 14.96 3.70
C ASN A 652 9.93 14.44 4.83
N GLN A 653 8.68 14.12 4.55
CA GLN A 653 7.77 13.48 5.47
C GLN A 653 7.23 12.31 4.70
N TYR A 654 7.66 11.10 5.08
CA TYR A 654 6.85 9.94 4.77
C TYR A 654 5.41 10.31 5.14
N GLN A 655 4.51 10.42 4.14
CA GLN A 655 3.09 10.66 4.41
C GLN A 655 2.43 9.39 4.99
N TYR A 656 3.19 8.64 5.78
CA TYR A 656 2.74 7.48 6.50
C TYR A 656 3.16 7.58 7.97
N LEU A 657 2.34 7.00 8.82
CA LEU A 657 2.62 6.82 10.24
C LEU A 657 2.51 5.33 10.55
N THR A 658 3.46 4.81 11.31
CA THR A 658 3.46 3.42 11.77
C THR A 658 3.11 3.39 13.25
N PHE A 659 2.14 2.55 13.59
CA PHE A 659 1.64 2.37 14.95
C PHE A 659 1.81 0.92 15.37
N SER A 660 1.96 0.72 16.68
CA SER A 660 1.96 -0.61 17.30
C SER A 660 0.73 -0.74 18.19
N LYS A 661 0.09 -1.90 18.18
CA LYS A 661 -1.10 -2.19 18.98
C LYS A 661 -0.76 -2.06 20.46
N SER A 662 -1.61 -1.38 21.23
CA SER A 662 -1.42 -1.28 22.68
C SER A 662 -1.64 -2.64 23.33
N LYS A 663 -0.64 -3.11 24.10
CA LYS A 663 -0.73 -4.38 24.83
C LYS A 663 -1.76 -4.36 25.95
N THR A 664 -2.02 -3.20 26.55
CA THR A 664 -2.97 -3.06 27.67
C THR A 664 -4.40 -2.83 27.19
N LYS A 665 -4.56 -2.04 26.12
CA LYS A 665 -5.88 -1.67 25.60
C LYS A 665 -6.42 -2.63 24.53
N GLY A 666 -5.55 -3.39 23.87
CA GLY A 666 -5.94 -4.32 22.80
C GLY A 666 -6.32 -3.65 21.47
N TYR A 667 -6.03 -2.37 21.28
CA TYR A 667 -6.31 -1.63 20.05
C TYR A 667 -5.19 -0.63 19.70
N PHE A 668 -5.19 -0.15 18.46
CA PHE A 668 -4.30 0.92 17.98
C PHE A 668 -4.90 2.29 18.31
N GLU A 669 -4.07 3.20 18.77
CA GLU A 669 -4.39 4.61 18.98
C GLU A 669 -3.52 5.42 18.03
N CYS A 670 -4.12 5.89 16.94
CA CYS A 670 -3.40 6.46 15.81
C CYS A 670 -3.59 7.97 15.75
N ASP A 671 -2.60 8.72 16.23
CA ASP A 671 -2.55 10.18 16.05
C ASP A 671 -2.21 10.52 14.60
N ILE A 672 -3.20 11.05 13.88
CA ILE A 672 -3.11 11.48 12.48
C ILE A 672 -3.09 13.01 12.36
N THR A 673 -2.84 13.77 13.44
CA THR A 673 -2.82 15.25 13.41
C THR A 673 -1.94 15.79 12.28
N ARG A 674 -0.83 15.12 12.00
CA ARG A 674 0.11 15.47 10.92
C ARG A 674 -0.55 15.47 9.54
N PHE A 675 -1.55 14.63 9.32
CA PHE A 675 -2.24 14.48 8.03
C PHE A 675 -2.98 15.76 7.65
N LYS A 676 -3.49 16.51 8.63
CA LYS A 676 -4.15 17.81 8.39
C LYS A 676 -3.24 18.81 7.69
N SER A 677 -1.94 18.79 8.01
CA SER A 677 -0.96 19.66 7.36
C SER A 677 -0.66 19.28 5.90
N TRP A 678 -1.09 18.09 5.46
CA TRP A 678 -0.91 17.57 4.11
C TRP A 678 -2.17 17.69 3.25
N LEU A 679 -3.30 18.08 3.84
CA LEU A 679 -4.53 18.34 3.09
C LEU A 679 -4.39 19.68 2.36
N SER A 680 -4.32 19.62 1.03
CA SER A 680 -4.28 20.79 0.14
C SER A 680 -5.52 20.81 -0.75
N ARG A 681 -5.97 22.02 -1.13
CA ARG A 681 -7.02 22.25 -2.14
C ARG A 681 -6.57 21.92 -3.59
N GLU A 682 -5.50 21.16 -3.78
CA GLU A 682 -5.00 20.79 -5.12
C GLU A 682 -5.77 19.63 -5.76
N LYS A 683 -6.50 18.86 -4.96
CA LYS A 683 -7.39 17.79 -5.41
C LYS A 683 -8.75 17.98 -4.74
N ASP A 684 -9.81 17.50 -5.38
CA ASP A 684 -11.16 17.57 -4.82
C ASP A 684 -11.32 16.64 -3.61
N PHE A 685 -10.60 15.53 -3.63
CA PHE A 685 -10.52 14.57 -2.54
C PHE A 685 -9.11 14.03 -2.34
N ARG A 686 -8.82 13.68 -1.09
CA ARG A 686 -7.73 12.81 -0.66
C ARG A 686 -8.34 11.53 -0.11
N ARG A 687 -7.60 10.44 -0.04
CA ARG A 687 -8.03 9.26 0.74
C ARG A 687 -6.91 8.85 1.68
N ILE A 688 -7.26 8.10 2.71
CA ILE A 688 -6.37 7.53 3.69
C ILE A 688 -6.40 6.02 3.46
N TYR A 689 -5.22 5.45 3.31
CA TYR A 689 -5.00 4.01 3.27
C TYR A 689 -4.46 3.51 4.61
N ILE A 690 -4.80 2.26 4.90
CA ILE A 690 -4.19 1.47 5.97
C ILE A 690 -3.53 0.23 5.39
N ASP A 691 -2.37 -0.13 5.92
CA ASP A 691 -1.57 -1.27 5.49
C ASP A 691 -1.10 -2.04 6.73
N PHE A 692 -1.50 -3.31 6.79
CA PHE A 692 -1.18 -4.20 7.90
C PHE A 692 0.07 -5.05 7.61
N SER A 693 0.34 -5.47 6.37
CA SER A 693 1.59 -6.16 5.98
C SER A 693 1.65 -6.66 4.53
N GLN A 694 0.54 -6.70 3.79
CA GLN A 694 0.50 -7.37 2.46
C GLN A 694 -0.14 -6.55 1.34
N LYS A 695 -1.05 -5.59 1.62
CA LYS A 695 -1.65 -4.69 0.61
C LYS A 695 -2.29 -3.46 1.27
N PRO A 696 -2.17 -2.25 0.69
CA PRO A 696 -2.95 -1.09 1.11
C PRO A 696 -4.46 -1.28 0.94
N LEU A 697 -5.20 -0.91 1.97
CA LEU A 697 -6.65 -0.84 2.02
C LEU A 697 -7.08 0.63 2.08
N GLU A 698 -7.97 1.05 1.18
CA GLU A 698 -8.58 2.38 1.28
C GLU A 698 -9.55 2.43 2.48
N PHE A 699 -9.23 3.28 3.45
CA PHE A 699 -10.00 3.41 4.68
C PHE A 699 -10.96 4.60 4.67
N LEU A 700 -10.48 5.82 4.44
CA LEU A 700 -11.28 7.04 4.61
C LEU A 700 -11.06 8.01 3.44
N LYS A 701 -12.14 8.57 2.88
CA LYS A 701 -12.07 9.64 1.88
C LYS A 701 -12.19 11.00 2.58
N ILE A 702 -11.32 11.94 2.26
CA ILE A 702 -11.34 13.31 2.78
C ILE A 702 -11.65 14.28 1.63
N ILE A 703 -12.72 15.05 1.79
CA ILE A 703 -13.12 16.08 0.84
C ILE A 703 -12.33 17.35 1.13
N THR A 704 -11.51 17.76 0.16
CA THR A 704 -10.59 18.90 0.28
C THR A 704 -11.07 20.15 -0.47
N CYS A 705 -11.95 19.98 -1.46
CA CYS A 705 -12.68 21.07 -2.12
C CYS A 705 -14.17 20.73 -2.18
N SER A 706 -15.05 21.73 -2.20
CA SER A 706 -16.47 21.48 -2.38
C SER A 706 -16.76 20.92 -3.77
N VAL A 707 -17.60 19.89 -3.86
CA VAL A 707 -17.96 19.23 -5.12
C VAL A 707 -19.48 19.18 -5.25
N VAL A 708 -20.00 19.55 -6.41
CA VAL A 708 -21.42 19.42 -6.72
C VAL A 708 -21.70 17.97 -7.12
N GLU A 709 -22.43 17.23 -6.28
CA GLU A 709 -22.76 15.82 -6.47
C GLU A 709 -24.00 15.61 -7.36
N SER A 710 -25.02 16.46 -7.19
CA SER A 710 -26.19 16.46 -8.07
C SER A 710 -26.73 17.88 -8.26
N HIS A 711 -27.47 18.06 -9.34
CA HIS A 711 -28.07 19.33 -9.73
C HIS A 711 -29.36 19.09 -10.52
N ILE A 712 -30.40 19.86 -10.24
CA ILE A 712 -31.68 19.85 -10.94
C ILE A 712 -32.11 21.30 -11.15
N LEU A 713 -32.57 21.59 -12.37
CA LEU A 713 -33.24 22.82 -12.70
C LEU A 713 -34.68 22.49 -13.12
N LYS A 714 -35.65 22.93 -12.32
CA LYS A 714 -37.07 22.66 -12.51
C LYS A 714 -37.90 23.94 -12.49
N TRP A 715 -39.08 23.85 -13.09
CA TRP A 715 -40.07 24.93 -13.05
C TRP A 715 -41.16 24.62 -12.03
N ASP A 716 -41.38 25.53 -11.09
CA ASP A 716 -42.53 25.51 -10.19
C ASP A 716 -43.70 26.24 -10.87
N TYR A 717 -44.71 25.46 -11.27
CA TYR A 717 -45.90 25.97 -11.95
C TYR A 717 -46.89 26.64 -11.01
N GLU A 718 -46.85 26.36 -9.71
CA GLU A 718 -47.76 26.98 -8.74
C GLU A 718 -47.30 28.40 -8.38
N ASN A 719 -45.99 28.58 -8.24
CA ASN A 719 -45.39 29.85 -7.82
C ASN A 719 -44.79 30.69 -8.96
N GLU A 720 -44.80 30.16 -10.20
CA GLU A 720 -44.16 30.76 -11.38
C GLU A 720 -42.67 31.05 -11.16
N GLU A 721 -41.96 30.08 -10.59
CA GLU A 721 -40.57 30.22 -10.14
C GLU A 721 -39.65 29.20 -10.80
N LEU A 722 -38.45 29.65 -11.19
CA LEU A 722 -37.37 28.76 -11.58
C LEU A 722 -36.62 28.29 -10.33
N VAL A 723 -36.64 26.99 -10.09
CA VAL A 723 -36.06 26.37 -8.90
C VAL A 723 -34.82 25.57 -9.31
N CYS A 724 -33.68 25.90 -8.69
CA CYS A 724 -32.46 25.12 -8.79
C CYS A 724 -32.17 24.43 -7.47
N GLU A 725 -32.01 23.11 -7.52
CA GLU A 725 -31.67 22.24 -6.39
C GLU A 725 -30.32 21.58 -6.66
N LEU A 726 -29.44 21.67 -5.67
CA LEU A 726 -28.05 21.30 -5.73
C LEU A 726 -27.71 20.48 -4.49
N ASN A 727 -27.13 19.30 -4.69
CA ASN A 727 -26.47 18.57 -3.62
C ASN A 727 -24.97 18.86 -3.71
N ILE A 728 -24.46 19.66 -2.77
CA ILE A 728 -23.05 20.04 -2.72
C ILE A 728 -22.39 19.32 -1.54
N ILE A 729 -21.37 18.53 -1.84
CA ILE A 729 -20.50 17.92 -0.84
C ILE A 729 -19.49 18.98 -0.41
N GLY A 730 -19.76 19.63 0.73
CA GLY A 730 -18.89 20.61 1.37
C GLY A 730 -19.61 21.40 2.46
N LYS A 731 -18.88 22.26 3.18
CA LYS A 731 -19.41 23.08 4.29
C LYS A 731 -19.16 24.59 4.11
N ALA A 732 -18.88 25.03 2.90
CA ALA A 732 -18.60 26.43 2.60
C ALA A 732 -19.90 27.19 2.27
N ASN A 733 -19.78 28.51 2.09
CA ASN A 733 -20.85 29.32 1.51
C ASN A 733 -20.79 29.21 -0.02
N TYR A 734 -21.95 29.13 -0.66
CA TYR A 734 -22.02 28.92 -2.11
C TYR A 734 -22.88 29.97 -2.79
N CYS A 735 -22.53 30.31 -4.03
CA CYS A 735 -23.34 31.15 -4.89
C CYS A 735 -23.32 30.66 -6.34
N ALA A 736 -24.30 31.06 -7.14
CA ALA A 736 -24.45 30.64 -8.53
C ALA A 736 -24.64 31.81 -9.50
N ASP A 737 -24.18 31.61 -10.74
CA ASP A 737 -24.62 32.38 -11.91
C ASP A 737 -25.53 31.49 -12.75
N LEU A 738 -26.57 32.08 -13.34
CA LEU A 738 -27.46 31.42 -14.29
C LEU A 738 -27.45 32.20 -15.61
N VAL A 739 -27.18 31.51 -16.71
CA VAL A 739 -27.08 32.11 -18.05
C VAL A 739 -27.96 31.35 -19.02
N LEU A 740 -28.76 32.05 -19.82
CA LEU A 740 -29.47 31.45 -20.95
C LEU A 740 -28.50 31.31 -22.13
N MET A 741 -28.25 30.08 -22.58
CA MET A 741 -27.19 29.81 -23.58
C MET A 741 -27.48 30.44 -24.94
N ASP A 742 -28.74 30.43 -25.35
CA ASP A 742 -29.16 30.91 -26.68
C ASP A 742 -28.96 32.41 -26.84
N THR A 743 -29.26 33.20 -25.80
CA THR A 743 -29.11 34.67 -25.80
C THR A 743 -27.80 35.15 -25.17
N LYS A 744 -27.08 34.26 -24.47
CA LYS A 744 -25.94 34.58 -23.58
C LYS A 744 -26.29 35.60 -22.48
N GLU A 745 -27.58 35.78 -22.19
CA GLU A 745 -28.06 36.68 -21.15
C GLU A 745 -27.82 36.06 -19.77
N LYS A 746 -27.17 36.82 -18.88
CA LYS A 746 -27.06 36.44 -17.46
C LYS A 746 -28.38 36.76 -16.79
N ILE A 747 -29.10 35.74 -16.35
CA ILE A 747 -30.37 35.86 -15.63
C ILE A 747 -30.11 36.32 -14.20
N VAL A 748 -29.15 35.68 -13.53
CA VAL A 748 -28.67 36.09 -12.20
C VAL A 748 -27.16 35.93 -12.10
N GLU A 749 -26.54 36.75 -11.26
CA GLU A 749 -25.11 36.72 -10.94
C GLU A 749 -24.91 36.62 -9.43
N LYS A 750 -24.14 35.62 -9.00
CA LYS A 750 -23.76 35.35 -7.61
C LYS A 750 -24.94 35.26 -6.64
N ILE A 751 -26.05 34.65 -7.06
CA ILE A 751 -27.18 34.38 -6.15
C ILE A 751 -26.74 33.40 -5.05
N PRO A 752 -26.99 33.68 -3.76
CA PRO A 752 -26.62 32.76 -2.68
C PRO A 752 -27.42 31.44 -2.78
N ILE A 753 -26.74 30.32 -2.51
CA ILE A 753 -27.35 28.99 -2.45
C ILE A 753 -27.57 28.66 -0.98
N ASN A 754 -28.84 28.60 -0.56
CA ASN A 754 -29.22 28.31 0.82
C ASN A 754 -29.72 26.87 0.92
N GLN A 755 -29.09 26.05 1.77
CA GLN A 755 -29.45 24.64 1.95
C GLN A 755 -29.52 23.86 0.62
N GLY A 756 -28.61 24.16 -0.32
CA GLY A 756 -28.57 23.53 -1.63
C GLY A 756 -29.63 24.05 -2.62
N LYS A 757 -30.39 25.10 -2.30
CA LYS A 757 -31.45 25.61 -3.17
C LYS A 757 -31.30 27.11 -3.45
N PHE A 758 -31.68 27.52 -4.66
CA PHE A 758 -31.98 28.92 -4.97
C PHE A 758 -33.18 29.00 -5.90
N VAL A 759 -33.92 30.11 -5.80
CA VAL A 759 -35.19 30.32 -6.49
C VAL A 759 -35.16 31.68 -7.18
N ILE A 760 -35.66 31.74 -8.42
CA ILE A 760 -35.69 32.95 -9.25
C ILE A 760 -37.09 33.16 -9.79
N LYS A 761 -37.67 34.33 -9.51
CA LYS A 761 -38.90 34.80 -10.16
C LYS A 761 -38.58 35.38 -11.53
N GLN A 762 -39.10 34.76 -12.58
CA GLN A 762 -38.97 35.22 -13.97
C GLN A 762 -40.09 34.64 -14.82
N SER A 763 -40.20 35.02 -16.11
CA SER A 763 -41.07 34.30 -17.06
C SER A 763 -40.40 33.01 -17.55
N LEU A 764 -41.21 31.98 -17.83
CA LEU A 764 -40.72 30.71 -18.36
C LEU A 764 -40.12 30.90 -19.77
N ASN A 765 -38.79 30.86 -19.87
CA ASN A 765 -38.08 30.90 -21.14
C ASN A 765 -37.65 29.48 -21.53
N SER A 766 -38.09 28.99 -22.67
CA SER A 766 -37.63 27.69 -23.19
C SER A 766 -36.21 27.82 -23.75
N GLY A 767 -35.27 26.98 -23.32
CA GLY A 767 -33.91 26.98 -23.83
C GLY A 767 -32.96 26.13 -23.00
N LEU A 768 -31.67 26.14 -23.38
CA LEU A 768 -30.59 25.56 -22.58
C LEU A 768 -30.06 26.60 -21.58
N TYR A 769 -30.03 26.21 -20.32
CA TYR A 769 -29.51 27.02 -19.23
C TYR A 769 -28.11 26.55 -18.86
N LYS A 770 -27.26 27.50 -18.44
CA LYS A 770 -25.93 27.25 -17.93
C LYS A 770 -25.85 27.74 -16.49
N ILE A 771 -25.56 26.83 -15.57
CA ILE A 771 -25.41 27.10 -14.14
C ILE A 771 -23.91 27.06 -13.83
N ILE A 772 -23.37 28.12 -13.22
CA ILE A 772 -21.97 28.15 -12.77
C ILE A 772 -21.97 28.35 -11.26
N ILE A 773 -21.36 27.42 -10.52
CA ILE A 773 -21.40 27.40 -9.06
C ILE A 773 -20.04 27.81 -8.50
N TYR A 774 -20.07 28.63 -7.45
CA TYR A 774 -18.91 29.18 -6.79
C TYR A 774 -18.94 28.89 -5.28
N GLU A 775 -17.77 28.64 -4.72
CA GLU A 775 -17.49 28.64 -3.28
C GLU A 775 -16.96 30.03 -2.88
N ASP A 776 -17.53 30.61 -1.83
CA ASP A 776 -17.06 31.83 -1.17
C ASP A 776 -15.98 31.47 -0.13
N GLU A 777 -14.83 32.17 -0.21
CA GLU A 777 -13.81 32.16 0.83
C GLU A 777 -13.61 33.59 1.40
N ILE A 778 -13.85 33.73 2.71
CA ILE A 778 -13.55 34.94 3.47
C ILE A 778 -12.04 34.97 3.73
N ASP A 779 -11.38 36.08 3.39
CA ASP A 779 -9.97 36.29 3.73
C ASP A 779 -9.76 36.14 5.25
N ASP A 780 -8.82 35.28 5.66
CA ASP A 780 -8.36 35.09 7.05
C ASP A 780 -8.03 36.41 7.80
N THR A 781 -7.91 37.53 7.07
CA THR A 781 -7.60 38.86 7.61
C THR A 781 -8.82 39.76 7.85
N GLY A 782 -10.04 39.36 7.45
CA GLY A 782 -11.26 40.13 7.73
C GLY A 782 -11.45 41.41 6.90
N PHE A 783 -10.67 41.62 5.83
CA PHE A 783 -10.78 42.80 4.96
C PHE A 783 -11.57 42.49 3.66
N SER A 784 -12.88 42.70 3.73
CA SER A 784 -13.87 43.12 2.71
C SER A 784 -13.84 42.65 1.24
N SER A 785 -13.00 41.71 0.79
CA SER A 785 -13.16 41.09 -0.55
C SER A 785 -13.43 39.60 -0.45
N THR A 786 -14.69 39.22 -0.65
CA THR A 786 -15.16 37.85 -0.83
C THR A 786 -14.55 37.26 -2.11
N PHE A 787 -13.82 36.15 -2.01
CA PHE A 787 -13.23 35.48 -3.17
C PHE A 787 -14.15 34.35 -3.63
N TYR A 788 -14.48 34.32 -4.94
CA TYR A 788 -15.35 33.28 -5.52
C TYR A 788 -14.53 32.26 -6.32
N TYR A 789 -14.48 31.02 -5.85
CA TYR A 789 -13.85 29.90 -6.53
C TYR A 789 -14.89 29.09 -7.29
N LYS A 790 -14.78 28.98 -8.61
CA LYS A 790 -15.69 28.13 -9.39
C LYS A 790 -15.49 26.66 -9.01
N ILE A 791 -16.57 26.00 -8.59
CA ILE A 791 -16.60 24.57 -8.20
C ILE A 791 -17.41 23.69 -9.17
N GLY A 792 -18.23 24.29 -10.05
CA GLY A 792 -19.01 23.53 -11.03
C GLY A 792 -19.55 24.39 -12.17
N GLU A 793 -19.81 23.77 -13.32
CA GLU A 793 -20.48 24.37 -14.47
C GLU A 793 -21.29 23.31 -15.22
N PHE A 794 -22.59 23.55 -15.38
CA PHE A 794 -23.55 22.54 -15.85
C PHE A 794 -24.54 23.12 -16.86
N GLU A 795 -24.89 22.34 -17.87
CA GLU A 795 -25.91 22.66 -18.86
C GLU A 795 -27.21 21.93 -18.51
N HIS A 796 -28.35 22.64 -18.51
CA HIS A 796 -29.65 22.09 -18.14
C HIS A 796 -30.76 22.48 -19.12
N LYS A 797 -31.67 21.53 -19.37
CA LYS A 797 -33.05 21.86 -19.76
C LYS A 797 -33.91 21.90 -18.51
N ILE A 798 -34.92 22.76 -18.50
CA ILE A 798 -35.90 22.82 -17.41
C ILE A 798 -36.69 21.51 -17.37
N ILE A 799 -36.68 20.84 -16.22
CA ILE A 799 -37.46 19.62 -15.97
C ILE A 799 -38.86 20.02 -15.51
N ASN A 800 -39.89 19.33 -16.02
CA ASN A 800 -41.27 19.42 -15.53
C ASN A 800 -41.49 18.34 -14.45
N PRO A 801 -41.60 18.70 -13.15
CA PRO A 801 -41.81 17.72 -12.08
C PRO A 801 -43.10 16.90 -12.24
N ASN A 802 -44.11 17.48 -12.89
CA ASN A 802 -45.43 16.87 -13.06
C ASN A 802 -45.51 15.93 -14.26
N ASN A 803 -44.51 15.93 -15.14
CA ASN A 803 -44.46 15.03 -16.29
C ASN A 803 -43.01 14.70 -16.66
N LEU A 804 -42.59 13.47 -16.33
CA LEU A 804 -41.26 12.97 -16.66
C LEU A 804 -41.22 12.07 -17.90
N GLU A 805 -42.31 11.98 -18.67
CA GLU A 805 -42.36 11.13 -19.85
C GLU A 805 -41.29 11.51 -20.89
N GLY A 806 -40.67 10.48 -21.47
CA GLY A 806 -39.60 10.65 -22.45
C GLY A 806 -38.24 11.10 -21.89
N ASN A 807 -38.14 11.42 -20.59
CA ASN A 807 -36.84 11.67 -19.97
C ASN A 807 -36.00 10.40 -19.85
N LYS A 808 -34.68 10.58 -19.81
CA LYS A 808 -33.70 9.52 -19.60
C LYS A 808 -32.91 9.80 -18.32
N MET A 809 -32.79 8.78 -17.47
CA MET A 809 -32.09 8.87 -16.19
C MET A 809 -30.86 7.96 -16.16
N LEU A 810 -29.76 8.41 -15.58
CA LEU A 810 -28.57 7.63 -15.24
C LEU A 810 -28.58 7.32 -13.74
N ILE A 811 -28.49 6.04 -13.37
CA ILE A 811 -28.29 5.65 -11.96
C ILE A 811 -26.83 5.87 -11.59
N LYS A 812 -26.61 6.67 -10.54
CA LYS A 812 -25.27 6.99 -10.04
C LYS A 812 -24.81 6.02 -8.96
N HIS A 813 -25.65 5.77 -7.97
CA HIS A 813 -25.39 4.87 -6.84
C HIS A 813 -26.70 4.53 -6.10
N ILE A 814 -26.61 3.59 -5.17
CA ILE A 814 -27.73 3.16 -4.30
C ILE A 814 -27.42 3.58 -2.86
N LYS A 815 -28.43 4.03 -2.12
CA LYS A 815 -28.35 4.43 -0.71
C LYS A 815 -29.30 3.60 0.14
N ARG A 816 -29.01 3.50 1.44
CA ARG A 816 -29.89 2.89 2.43
C ARG A 816 -30.48 4.01 3.29
N ASP A 817 -31.81 4.17 3.27
CA ASP A 817 -32.56 5.26 3.90
C ASP A 817 -32.17 6.68 3.39
N GLU A 818 -32.68 7.76 4.00
CA GLU A 818 -32.24 9.14 3.77
C GLU A 818 -30.81 9.44 4.31
N ASP A 819 -30.13 8.44 4.89
CA ASP A 819 -28.79 8.60 5.44
C ASP A 819 -27.77 8.89 4.32
N ILE A 820 -27.10 10.03 4.41
CA ILE A 820 -26.20 10.56 3.37
C ILE A 820 -24.90 9.74 3.29
N SER A 821 -24.60 9.01 4.36
CA SER A 821 -23.39 8.21 4.60
C SER A 821 -23.26 7.01 3.64
N PHE A 822 -24.30 6.17 3.58
CA PHE A 822 -24.22 4.86 2.92
C PHE A 822 -24.38 4.95 1.41
N LYS A 823 -23.36 4.54 0.64
CA LYS A 823 -23.38 4.49 -0.83
C LYS A 823 -22.86 3.15 -1.36
N MET A 824 -23.70 2.41 -2.07
CA MET A 824 -23.30 1.23 -2.82
C MET A 824 -22.83 1.65 -4.22
N GLU A 825 -21.54 1.42 -4.51
CA GLU A 825 -20.95 1.76 -5.80
C GLU A 825 -21.40 0.79 -6.90
N LEU A 826 -21.43 1.27 -8.14
CA LEU A 826 -21.83 0.51 -9.32
C LEU A 826 -20.69 0.51 -10.34
N ASN A 827 -20.22 -0.68 -10.72
CA ASN A 827 -19.16 -0.85 -11.72
C ASN A 827 -19.65 -0.71 -13.17
N CYS A 828 -20.95 -0.53 -13.37
CA CYS A 828 -21.56 -0.32 -14.68
C CYS A 828 -22.46 0.91 -14.64
N LYS A 829 -22.65 1.54 -15.80
CA LYS A 829 -23.62 2.64 -15.95
C LYS A 829 -24.97 2.06 -16.31
N TYR A 830 -25.99 2.41 -15.54
CA TYR A 830 -27.36 1.97 -15.77
C TYR A 830 -28.22 3.14 -16.19
N TYR A 831 -28.98 2.96 -17.26
CA TYR A 831 -29.87 3.98 -17.81
C TYR A 831 -31.31 3.51 -17.74
N ILE A 832 -32.19 4.40 -17.27
CA ILE A 832 -33.64 4.23 -17.36
C ILE A 832 -34.12 5.12 -18.51
N SER A 833 -34.77 4.52 -19.49
CA SER A 833 -35.33 5.20 -20.66
C SER A 833 -36.79 4.80 -20.89
N ASP A 834 -37.43 5.43 -21.87
CA ASP A 834 -38.81 5.16 -22.28
C ASP A 834 -39.82 5.30 -21.11
N LEU A 835 -39.61 6.30 -20.24
CA LEU A 835 -40.49 6.57 -19.11
C LEU A 835 -41.91 6.91 -19.60
N LYS A 836 -42.90 6.17 -19.08
CA LYS A 836 -44.33 6.37 -19.30
C LYS A 836 -45.05 6.44 -17.96
N GLN A 837 -45.93 7.42 -17.78
CA GLN A 837 -46.64 7.58 -16.52
C GLN A 837 -47.66 6.47 -16.33
N ILE A 838 -47.70 5.88 -15.13
CA ILE A 838 -48.73 4.91 -14.73
C ILE A 838 -49.79 5.63 -13.91
N ASP A 839 -49.36 6.35 -12.87
CA ASP A 839 -50.20 7.14 -11.99
C ASP A 839 -49.39 8.31 -11.38
N LYS A 840 -49.93 8.97 -10.34
CA LYS A 840 -49.24 10.07 -9.66
C LYS A 840 -47.99 9.54 -8.95
N ASN A 841 -46.81 9.95 -9.44
CA ASN A 841 -45.46 9.59 -8.96
C ASN A 841 -44.90 8.23 -9.40
N ASN A 842 -45.67 7.39 -10.10
CA ASN A 842 -45.18 6.10 -10.62
C ASN A 842 -45.03 6.10 -12.14
N TYR A 843 -43.90 5.59 -12.61
CA TYR A 843 -43.56 5.49 -14.03
C TYR A 843 -43.11 4.07 -14.37
N LYS A 844 -43.43 3.64 -15.59
CA LYS A 844 -42.88 2.43 -16.21
C LYS A 844 -41.72 2.83 -17.12
N GLY A 845 -40.60 2.13 -17.03
CA GLY A 845 -39.41 2.41 -17.83
C GLY A 845 -38.65 1.15 -18.23
N ARG A 846 -37.60 1.33 -19.04
CA ARG A 846 -36.67 0.29 -19.43
C ARG A 846 -35.31 0.52 -18.82
N LEU A 847 -34.82 -0.45 -18.05
CA LEU A 847 -33.48 -0.42 -17.48
C LEU A 847 -32.49 -1.10 -18.43
N THR A 848 -31.46 -0.36 -18.81
CA THR A 848 -30.37 -0.82 -19.67
C THR A 848 -29.04 -0.62 -18.96
N VAL A 849 -28.06 -1.48 -19.27
CA VAL A 849 -26.71 -1.42 -18.70
C VAL A 849 -25.68 -1.26 -19.81
N GLU A 850 -24.78 -0.31 -19.65
CA GLU A 850 -23.66 -0.12 -20.57
C GLU A 850 -22.53 -1.08 -20.19
N THR A 851 -22.23 -2.00 -21.11
CA THR A 851 -21.16 -2.98 -21.00
C THR A 851 -20.05 -2.69 -22.00
N LYS A 852 -18.91 -3.37 -21.89
CA LYS A 852 -17.79 -3.26 -22.86
C LYS A 852 -18.19 -3.60 -24.30
N TYR A 853 -19.33 -4.27 -24.49
CA TYR A 853 -19.87 -4.72 -25.78
C TYR A 853 -21.07 -3.89 -26.24
N GLY A 854 -21.37 -2.78 -25.56
CA GLY A 854 -22.51 -1.90 -25.84
C GLY A 854 -23.60 -1.94 -24.76
N ILE A 855 -24.72 -1.29 -25.06
CA ILE A 855 -25.86 -1.14 -24.15
C ILE A 855 -26.73 -2.41 -24.23
N LYS A 856 -26.92 -3.09 -23.09
CA LYS A 856 -27.74 -4.29 -22.98
C LYS A 856 -29.02 -3.99 -22.19
N TYR A 857 -30.16 -4.48 -22.68
CA TYR A 857 -31.41 -4.46 -21.93
C TYR A 857 -31.37 -5.42 -20.74
N LEU A 858 -31.75 -4.93 -19.55
CA LEU A 858 -31.75 -5.71 -18.31
C LEU A 858 -33.16 -6.14 -17.92
N ALA A 859 -34.08 -5.16 -17.77
CA ALA A 859 -35.44 -5.42 -17.33
C ALA A 859 -36.38 -4.25 -17.63
N GLU A 860 -37.68 -4.54 -17.57
CA GLU A 860 -38.72 -3.54 -17.43
C GLU A 860 -38.85 -3.18 -15.95
N VAL A 861 -38.90 -1.88 -15.64
CA VAL A 861 -38.85 -1.39 -14.26
C VAL A 861 -40.02 -0.47 -13.94
N LYS A 862 -40.47 -0.52 -12.68
CA LYS A 862 -41.32 0.50 -12.08
C LYS A 862 -40.43 1.47 -11.32
N VAL A 863 -40.57 2.76 -11.64
CA VAL A 863 -39.87 3.88 -11.01
C VAL A 863 -40.88 4.62 -10.15
N GLN A 864 -40.62 4.66 -8.84
CA GLN A 864 -41.45 5.40 -7.90
C GLN A 864 -40.68 6.62 -7.37
N ILE A 865 -41.32 7.79 -7.42
CA ILE A 865 -40.78 9.05 -6.89
C ILE A 865 -41.49 9.35 -5.57
N ASN A 866 -40.78 9.16 -4.45
CA ASN A 866 -41.41 9.30 -3.13
C ASN A 866 -41.71 10.77 -2.77
N ASP A 867 -40.91 11.71 -3.29
CA ASP A 867 -41.03 13.14 -3.04
C ASP A 867 -40.78 13.95 -4.33
N LEU A 868 -41.78 14.70 -4.80
CA LEU A 868 -41.70 15.53 -6.03
C LEU A 868 -40.75 16.73 -5.85
N ASP A 869 -40.44 17.10 -4.61
CA ASP A 869 -39.39 18.08 -4.33
C ASP A 869 -37.98 17.47 -4.41
N LYS A 870 -37.85 16.14 -4.41
CA LYS A 870 -36.57 15.42 -4.47
C LYS A 870 -36.50 14.44 -5.65
N LEU A 871 -36.74 14.92 -6.87
CA LEU A 871 -36.78 14.15 -8.13
C LEU A 871 -35.52 13.31 -8.46
N GLN A 872 -34.43 13.48 -7.71
CA GLN A 872 -33.17 12.74 -7.85
C GLN A 872 -33.13 11.42 -7.08
N PHE A 873 -34.11 11.14 -6.20
CA PHE A 873 -34.19 9.89 -5.45
C PHE A 873 -35.42 9.10 -5.88
N ILE A 874 -35.20 7.85 -6.31
CA ILE A 874 -36.25 6.95 -6.78
C ILE A 874 -36.15 5.58 -6.12
N SER A 875 -37.27 4.87 -6.01
CA SER A 875 -37.30 3.44 -5.73
C SER A 875 -37.50 2.68 -7.05
N LEU A 876 -36.83 1.53 -7.20
CA LEU A 876 -36.87 0.69 -8.41
C LEU A 876 -37.22 -0.75 -8.08
N THR A 877 -38.17 -1.30 -8.82
CA THR A 877 -38.47 -2.74 -8.87
C THR A 877 -38.55 -3.19 -10.33
N PHE A 878 -38.32 -4.48 -10.61
CA PHE A 878 -38.43 -5.02 -11.96
C PHE A 878 -39.61 -5.96 -12.12
N PHE A 879 -40.20 -5.96 -13.31
CA PHE A 879 -41.29 -6.87 -13.64
C PHE A 879 -40.75 -8.22 -14.11
N ASP A 880 -41.11 -9.31 -13.44
CA ASP A 880 -40.69 -10.67 -13.84
C ASP A 880 -41.72 -11.41 -14.71
N GLY A 881 -42.79 -10.72 -15.12
CA GLY A 881 -43.87 -11.29 -15.94
C GLY A 881 -45.16 -11.56 -15.16
N GLN A 882 -45.09 -11.62 -13.83
CA GLN A 882 -46.26 -11.77 -12.95
C GLN A 882 -46.39 -10.62 -11.95
N ASP A 883 -45.30 -10.29 -11.26
CA ASP A 883 -45.26 -9.24 -10.24
C ASP A 883 -43.97 -8.40 -10.35
N TYR A 884 -43.91 -7.31 -9.59
CA TYR A 884 -42.74 -6.48 -9.41
C TYR A 884 -41.89 -7.00 -8.24
N LEU A 885 -40.64 -7.38 -8.54
CA LEU A 885 -39.68 -7.93 -7.57
C LEU A 885 -38.52 -6.97 -7.31
N GLU A 886 -37.84 -7.20 -6.18
CA GLU A 886 -36.65 -6.48 -5.77
C GLU A 886 -35.40 -6.97 -6.52
N PHE A 887 -34.50 -6.04 -6.83
CA PHE A 887 -33.20 -6.40 -7.36
C PHE A 887 -32.26 -6.93 -6.26
N LEU A 888 -31.27 -7.73 -6.67
CA LEU A 888 -30.15 -8.12 -5.83
C LEU A 888 -28.91 -7.28 -6.17
N TYR A 889 -28.13 -6.92 -5.15
CA TYR A 889 -26.80 -6.35 -5.31
C TYR A 889 -25.73 -7.43 -5.16
N ASP A 890 -24.92 -7.64 -6.20
CA ASP A 890 -23.76 -8.52 -6.15
C ASP A 890 -22.56 -7.77 -5.56
N LYS A 891 -22.26 -7.98 -4.27
CA LYS A 891 -21.15 -7.27 -3.59
C LYS A 891 -19.78 -7.54 -4.23
N LYS A 892 -19.60 -8.70 -4.86
CA LYS A 892 -18.32 -9.10 -5.48
C LYS A 892 -18.09 -8.37 -6.79
N ARG A 893 -19.14 -8.22 -7.60
CA ARG A 893 -19.08 -7.57 -8.92
C ARG A 893 -19.48 -6.08 -8.87
N GLN A 894 -20.12 -5.64 -7.80
CA GLN A 894 -20.72 -4.32 -7.59
C GLN A 894 -21.68 -3.95 -8.73
N ILE A 895 -22.64 -4.84 -8.99
CA ILE A 895 -23.65 -4.72 -10.05
C ILE A 895 -25.04 -5.09 -9.52
N ILE A 896 -26.07 -4.65 -10.23
CA ILE A 896 -27.47 -4.98 -9.97
C ILE A 896 -27.85 -6.20 -10.83
N ILE A 897 -28.42 -7.23 -10.22
CA ILE A 897 -28.85 -8.46 -10.89
C ILE A 897 -30.27 -8.85 -10.44
N LYS A 898 -30.92 -9.74 -11.22
CA LYS A 898 -32.24 -10.27 -10.90
C LYS A 898 -32.18 -11.56 -10.09
N ASP A 899 -31.22 -12.42 -10.39
CA ASP A 899 -31.14 -13.77 -9.85
C ASP A 899 -29.74 -14.08 -9.32
N GLU A 900 -29.68 -14.89 -8.26
CA GLU A 900 -28.42 -15.45 -7.76
C GLU A 900 -27.75 -16.37 -8.79
N GLU A 901 -26.42 -16.43 -8.75
CA GLU A 901 -25.65 -17.33 -9.63
C GLU A 901 -25.85 -18.80 -9.19
N LYS A 902 -26.32 -19.63 -10.13
CA LYS A 902 -26.60 -21.05 -9.86
C LYS A 902 -25.32 -21.82 -9.53
N GLY A 903 -25.41 -22.72 -8.55
CA GLY A 903 -24.32 -23.63 -8.16
C GLY A 903 -23.40 -23.10 -7.07
N LEU A 904 -23.67 -21.91 -6.52
CA LEU A 904 -22.98 -21.42 -5.32
C LEU A 904 -23.44 -22.18 -4.07
N LYS A 905 -22.53 -22.38 -3.12
CA LYS A 905 -22.88 -22.91 -1.79
C LYS A 905 -23.76 -21.88 -1.05
N SER A 906 -24.73 -22.33 -0.26
CA SER A 906 -25.65 -21.46 0.49
C SER A 906 -24.92 -20.37 1.29
N GLY A 907 -23.86 -20.73 2.03
CA GLY A 907 -23.06 -19.76 2.79
C GLY A 907 -22.28 -18.76 1.94
N GLU A 908 -21.92 -19.09 0.69
CA GLU A 908 -21.29 -18.15 -0.24
C GLU A 908 -22.35 -17.18 -0.79
N SER A 909 -23.54 -17.68 -1.14
CA SER A 909 -24.66 -16.85 -1.61
C SER A 909 -25.05 -15.81 -0.56
N TYR A 910 -25.21 -16.25 0.69
CA TYR A 910 -25.54 -15.40 1.84
C TYR A 910 -24.58 -14.23 2.07
N ARG A 911 -23.28 -14.41 1.79
CA ARG A 911 -22.24 -13.37 1.93
C ARG A 911 -22.18 -12.43 0.72
N ARG A 912 -22.51 -12.93 -0.47
CA ARG A 912 -22.31 -12.22 -1.74
C ARG A 912 -23.48 -11.32 -2.11
N TYR A 913 -24.72 -11.76 -1.88
CA TYR A 913 -25.91 -11.06 -2.37
C TYR A 913 -26.64 -10.32 -1.25
N GLU A 914 -27.16 -9.15 -1.60
CA GLU A 914 -27.98 -8.31 -0.73
C GLU A 914 -29.24 -7.89 -1.46
N CYS A 915 -30.40 -8.06 -0.84
CA CYS A 915 -31.68 -7.71 -1.42
C CYS A 915 -31.94 -6.21 -1.27
N LEU A 916 -32.33 -5.54 -2.36
CA LEU A 916 -32.54 -4.10 -2.42
C LEU A 916 -34.02 -3.76 -2.24
N TYR A 917 -34.51 -3.88 -1.00
CA TYR A 917 -35.91 -3.59 -0.68
C TYR A 917 -36.25 -2.10 -0.88
N PRO A 918 -37.36 -1.74 -1.56
CA PRO A 918 -37.72 -0.35 -1.89
C PRO A 918 -37.95 0.60 -0.71
N ASP A 919 -38.25 0.06 0.47
CA ASP A 919 -38.45 0.77 1.74
C ASP A 919 -37.13 1.00 2.50
N GLU A 920 -36.13 0.14 2.28
CA GLU A 920 -34.79 0.30 2.85
C GLU A 920 -33.83 1.05 1.91
N TYR A 921 -34.01 0.96 0.59
CA TYR A 921 -33.03 1.44 -0.40
C TYR A 921 -33.61 2.43 -1.42
N LEU A 922 -32.84 3.49 -1.70
CA LEU A 922 -33.13 4.51 -2.71
C LEU A 922 -32.02 4.58 -3.76
N TYR A 923 -32.40 4.80 -5.01
CA TYR A 923 -31.48 4.99 -6.14
C TYR A 923 -31.34 6.47 -6.44
N MET A 924 -30.09 6.95 -6.52
CA MET A 924 -29.81 8.32 -6.92
C MET A 924 -29.65 8.40 -8.44
N VAL A 925 -30.38 9.30 -9.08
CA VAL A 925 -30.40 9.47 -10.54
C VAL A 925 -30.01 10.87 -11.03
N GLU A 926 -29.44 10.93 -12.23
CA GLU A 926 -29.16 12.15 -12.98
C GLU A 926 -29.90 12.14 -14.33
N TYR A 927 -30.53 13.25 -14.71
CA TYR A 927 -31.26 13.39 -15.97
C TYR A 927 -30.33 13.74 -17.15
N ILE A 928 -30.43 13.03 -18.27
CA ILE A 928 -29.53 13.17 -19.43
C ILE A 928 -30.16 14.05 -20.51
N ILE A 929 -29.36 14.94 -21.11
CA ILE A 929 -29.76 15.76 -22.25
C ILE A 929 -29.36 15.07 -23.57
N GLU A 930 -30.33 14.71 -24.41
CA GLU A 930 -30.06 14.32 -25.80
C GLU A 930 -29.87 15.56 -26.68
N ARG A 931 -28.69 15.72 -27.27
CA ARG A 931 -28.44 16.73 -28.31
C ARG A 931 -29.06 16.24 -29.62
N GLN A 932 -30.26 16.72 -29.95
CA GLN A 932 -30.77 16.59 -31.31
C GLN A 932 -30.00 17.54 -32.24
N ASN A 933 -29.44 17.01 -33.33
CA ASN A 933 -28.82 17.80 -34.39
C ASN A 933 -29.84 18.75 -35.02
N LEU A 934 -29.83 20.02 -34.61
CA LEU A 934 -30.55 21.10 -35.27
C LEU A 934 -29.66 21.64 -36.41
N ALA A 935 -29.78 21.03 -37.58
CA ALA A 935 -29.33 21.62 -38.84
C ALA A 935 -30.47 21.60 -39.87
N SER A 936 -30.94 22.82 -40.19
CA SER A 936 -31.68 23.24 -41.39
C SER A 936 -33.04 22.59 -41.71
N ASN A 937 -34.12 23.22 -41.23
CA ASN A 937 -35.37 23.30 -41.97
C ASN A 937 -35.40 24.64 -42.75
N LYS A 938 -34.97 24.61 -44.01
CA LYS A 938 -35.42 25.56 -45.03
C LYS A 938 -36.10 24.75 -46.14
N VAL A 939 -37.41 24.96 -46.26
CA VAL A 939 -38.25 24.45 -47.35
C VAL A 939 -38.08 25.38 -48.54
N THR A 940 -37.68 24.86 -49.71
CA THR A 940 -38.34 25.07 -51.04
C THR A 940 -37.57 24.30 -52.15
N PRO A 941 -38.21 24.00 -53.31
CA PRO A 941 -38.28 22.65 -53.87
C PRO A 941 -37.59 22.50 -55.23
N ILE A 942 -37.11 21.31 -55.59
CA ILE A 942 -36.82 20.94 -56.99
C ILE A 942 -37.11 19.45 -57.23
N LYS A 943 -37.93 19.17 -58.26
CA LYS A 943 -38.09 17.88 -58.95
C LYS A 943 -36.97 17.71 -60.00
N GLU A 944 -36.42 16.48 -60.08
CA GLU A 944 -35.92 15.71 -61.25
C GLU A 944 -34.92 16.42 -62.21
N GLU A 945 -33.72 15.94 -62.55
CA GLU A 945 -33.24 14.59 -62.92
C GLU A 945 -31.68 14.52 -62.96
N LYS A 946 -31.12 13.34 -62.60
CA LYS A 946 -29.89 12.64 -63.08
C LYS A 946 -28.49 13.33 -63.12
N LEU A 947 -27.55 12.84 -62.29
CA LEU A 947 -26.42 11.93 -62.66
C LEU A 947 -25.37 11.76 -61.52
N VAL A 948 -25.31 10.52 -60.98
CA VAL A 948 -24.17 9.71 -60.49
C VAL A 948 -22.99 10.39 -59.74
N VAL A 949 -22.80 10.04 -58.45
CA VAL A 949 -21.51 9.62 -57.81
C VAL A 949 -21.83 8.72 -56.58
N GLU A 950 -20.94 7.77 -56.32
CA GLU A 950 -20.98 6.52 -55.53
C GLU A 950 -21.54 6.54 -54.08
N VAL A 951 -22.22 5.44 -53.75
CA VAL A 951 -22.61 5.05 -52.39
C VAL A 951 -21.52 4.17 -51.78
N GLU A 952 -20.77 4.65 -50.79
CA GLU A 952 -20.01 3.76 -49.90
C GLU A 952 -20.94 3.20 -48.81
N LYS A 953 -21.37 1.96 -49.02
CA LYS A 953 -21.97 1.11 -47.97
C LYS A 953 -20.86 0.68 -46.99
N THR A 954 -20.91 1.13 -45.75
CA THR A 954 -20.15 0.51 -44.66
C THR A 954 -20.70 -0.90 -44.40
N LYS A 955 -19.98 -1.91 -44.87
CA LYS A 955 -20.22 -3.33 -44.56
C LYS A 955 -19.98 -3.58 -43.07
N GLU A 956 -20.91 -4.31 -42.42
CA GLU A 956 -20.64 -5.02 -41.17
C GLU A 956 -19.37 -5.88 -41.35
N LYS A 957 -18.35 -5.67 -40.52
CA LYS A 957 -17.16 -6.54 -40.50
C LYS A 957 -17.48 -7.79 -39.69
N ASP A 958 -17.37 -8.95 -40.34
CA ASP A 958 -17.47 -10.27 -39.70
C ASP A 958 -16.43 -10.38 -38.58
N LEU A 959 -16.86 -10.85 -37.39
CA LEU A 959 -16.05 -10.95 -36.18
C LEU A 959 -14.79 -11.78 -36.41
N LEU A 960 -14.87 -12.80 -37.29
CA LEU A 960 -13.77 -13.70 -37.62
C LEU A 960 -12.63 -13.01 -38.40
N ASP A 961 -12.93 -11.92 -39.12
CA ASP A 961 -11.94 -11.13 -39.87
C ASP A 961 -11.26 -10.06 -39.00
N THR A 962 -11.56 -10.04 -37.69
CA THR A 962 -10.93 -9.13 -36.73
C THR A 962 -9.46 -9.50 -36.53
N PRO A 963 -8.52 -8.53 -36.64
CA PRO A 963 -7.11 -8.78 -36.33
C PRO A 963 -6.94 -9.18 -34.86
N ILE A 964 -6.11 -10.18 -34.58
CA ILE A 964 -5.84 -10.67 -33.21
C ILE A 964 -5.33 -9.56 -32.28
N CYS A 965 -4.59 -8.59 -32.82
CA CYS A 965 -4.10 -7.48 -32.02
C CYS A 965 -5.21 -6.52 -31.53
N ALA A 966 -6.40 -6.60 -32.11
CA ALA A 966 -7.55 -5.81 -31.68
C ALA A 966 -8.35 -6.49 -30.56
N THR A 967 -8.00 -7.73 -30.15
CA THR A 967 -8.75 -8.51 -29.15
C THR A 967 -8.25 -8.33 -27.72
N GLY A 968 -7.41 -7.33 -27.45
CA GLY A 968 -6.91 -7.03 -26.11
C GLY A 968 -5.86 -8.00 -25.55
N LEU A 969 -5.27 -8.85 -26.41
CA LEU A 969 -4.15 -9.72 -26.04
C LEU A 969 -2.86 -8.93 -25.83
N SER A 970 -1.99 -9.40 -24.93
CA SER A 970 -0.70 -8.75 -24.70
C SER A 970 0.15 -8.66 -25.98
N ASN A 971 0.97 -7.61 -26.08
CA ASN A 971 1.84 -7.38 -27.25
C ASN A 971 2.78 -8.56 -27.54
N PHE A 972 3.22 -9.30 -26.51
CA PHE A 972 4.04 -10.50 -26.67
C PHE A 972 3.29 -11.64 -27.36
N ILE A 973 2.03 -11.89 -26.98
CA ILE A 973 1.18 -12.91 -27.62
C ILE A 973 0.90 -12.53 -29.07
N CYS A 974 0.55 -11.27 -29.31
CA CYS A 974 0.32 -10.72 -30.64
C CYS A 974 1.53 -10.91 -31.57
N ASN A 975 2.74 -10.65 -31.07
CA ASN A 975 3.97 -10.79 -31.83
C ASN A 975 4.33 -12.27 -32.10
N ALA A 976 4.09 -13.17 -31.14
CA ALA A 976 4.32 -14.61 -31.32
C ALA A 976 3.37 -15.22 -32.37
N LEU A 977 2.09 -14.82 -32.34
CA LEU A 977 1.08 -15.27 -33.30
C LEU A 977 1.34 -14.74 -34.71
N LYS A 978 1.69 -13.44 -34.84
CA LYS A 978 2.08 -12.85 -36.14
C LYS A 978 3.29 -13.53 -36.77
N LYS A 979 4.30 -13.90 -35.97
CA LYS A 979 5.49 -14.64 -36.45
C LYS A 979 5.16 -16.04 -36.99
N SER A 980 4.01 -16.59 -36.62
CA SER A 980 3.51 -17.90 -37.08
C SER A 980 2.39 -17.77 -38.11
N GLU A 981 2.27 -16.60 -38.75
CA GLU A 981 1.25 -16.27 -39.76
C GLU A 981 -0.19 -16.38 -39.27
N ILE A 982 -0.40 -16.19 -37.96
CA ILE A 982 -1.74 -16.12 -37.36
C ILE A 982 -2.04 -14.65 -37.09
N THR A 983 -2.91 -14.04 -37.89
CA THR A 983 -3.13 -12.58 -37.89
C THR A 983 -4.57 -12.19 -37.57
N THR A 984 -5.54 -13.07 -37.83
CA THR A 984 -6.97 -12.88 -37.60
C THR A 984 -7.54 -13.94 -36.67
N ILE A 985 -8.72 -13.67 -36.11
CA ILE A 985 -9.41 -14.66 -35.26
C ILE A 985 -9.73 -15.94 -36.06
N ARG A 986 -10.07 -15.82 -37.35
CA ARG A 986 -10.29 -16.95 -38.25
C ARG A 986 -9.09 -17.91 -38.30
N ASP A 987 -7.86 -17.38 -38.36
CA ASP A 987 -6.64 -18.20 -38.39
C ASP A 987 -6.48 -19.10 -37.14
N ILE A 988 -6.99 -18.63 -35.99
CA ILE A 988 -6.99 -19.39 -34.74
C ILE A 988 -8.10 -20.44 -34.74
N VAL A 989 -9.30 -20.08 -35.17
CA VAL A 989 -10.45 -20.99 -35.23
C VAL A 989 -10.18 -22.15 -36.18
N ASP A 990 -9.68 -21.86 -37.38
CA ASP A 990 -9.37 -22.86 -38.40
C ASP A 990 -8.15 -23.73 -38.00
N GLY A 991 -7.24 -23.17 -37.21
CA GLY A 991 -6.04 -23.86 -36.74
C GLY A 991 -6.24 -24.78 -35.54
N GLY A 992 -7.27 -24.52 -34.73
CA GLY A 992 -7.54 -25.26 -33.49
C GLY A 992 -6.44 -25.15 -32.43
N LYS A 993 -6.65 -25.81 -31.28
CA LYS A 993 -5.68 -25.79 -30.16
C LYS A 993 -4.33 -26.40 -30.52
N LYS A 994 -4.30 -27.35 -31.46
CA LYS A 994 -3.07 -28.04 -31.88
C LYS A 994 -2.10 -27.13 -32.63
N ARG A 995 -2.59 -26.18 -33.45
CA ARG A 995 -1.74 -25.23 -34.17
C ARG A 995 -1.18 -24.17 -33.21
N LEU A 996 -1.99 -23.68 -32.28
CA LEU A 996 -1.55 -22.75 -31.23
C LEU A 996 -0.47 -23.35 -30.31
N ALA A 997 -0.60 -24.64 -29.97
CA ALA A 997 0.40 -25.33 -29.15
C ALA A 997 1.78 -25.49 -29.82
N LYS A 998 1.86 -25.35 -31.15
CA LYS A 998 3.10 -25.43 -31.93
C LYS A 998 3.75 -24.07 -32.20
N VAL A 999 3.10 -22.96 -31.82
CA VAL A 999 3.62 -21.61 -31.99
C VAL A 999 4.79 -21.38 -31.03
N GLN A 1000 5.96 -21.08 -31.59
CA GLN A 1000 7.18 -20.88 -30.82
C GLN A 1000 7.06 -19.61 -29.95
N GLY A 1001 7.21 -19.76 -28.63
CA GLY A 1001 7.11 -18.66 -27.66
C GLY A 1001 5.78 -18.54 -26.91
N LEU A 1002 4.76 -19.34 -27.23
CA LEU A 1002 3.55 -19.44 -26.42
C LEU A 1002 3.69 -20.52 -25.34
N ASN A 1003 3.44 -20.16 -24.08
CA ASN A 1003 3.39 -21.10 -22.96
C ASN A 1003 1.93 -21.43 -22.55
N LYS A 1004 1.74 -22.42 -21.67
CA LYS A 1004 0.41 -22.87 -21.21
C LYS A 1004 -0.46 -21.74 -20.62
N LYS A 1005 0.14 -20.71 -20.01
CA LYS A 1005 -0.58 -19.58 -19.44
C LYS A 1005 -1.09 -18.64 -20.54
N MET A 1006 -0.26 -18.36 -21.54
CA MET A 1006 -0.62 -17.55 -22.70
C MET A 1006 -1.68 -18.22 -23.58
N LEU A 1007 -1.63 -19.56 -23.72
CA LEU A 1007 -2.69 -20.31 -24.40
C LEU A 1007 -4.04 -20.16 -23.70
N LYS A 1008 -4.06 -20.24 -22.35
CA LYS A 1008 -5.29 -19.98 -21.57
C LYS A 1008 -5.77 -18.53 -21.69
N GLU A 1009 -4.87 -17.57 -21.84
CA GLU A 1009 -5.23 -16.17 -22.07
C GLU A 1009 -5.89 -15.99 -23.44
N ILE A 1010 -5.34 -16.60 -24.51
CA ILE A 1010 -5.95 -16.63 -25.84
C ILE A 1010 -7.33 -17.29 -25.80
N GLU A 1011 -7.44 -18.46 -25.15
CA GLU A 1011 -8.72 -19.16 -24.98
C GLU A 1011 -9.74 -18.31 -24.21
N TYR A 1012 -9.33 -17.67 -23.10
CA TYR A 1012 -10.21 -16.82 -22.31
C TYR A 1012 -10.67 -15.60 -23.09
N GLN A 1013 -9.79 -14.96 -23.86
CA GLN A 1013 -10.17 -13.82 -24.68
C GLN A 1013 -11.13 -14.22 -25.80
N LEU A 1014 -10.86 -15.33 -26.50
CA LEU A 1014 -11.76 -15.83 -27.55
C LEU A 1014 -13.10 -16.28 -26.96
N TYR A 1015 -13.10 -16.89 -25.78
CA TYR A 1015 -14.32 -17.22 -25.06
C TYR A 1015 -15.10 -15.97 -24.66
N SER A 1016 -14.43 -14.89 -24.25
CA SER A 1016 -15.07 -13.61 -23.95
C SER A 1016 -15.68 -12.93 -25.20
N LEU A 1017 -15.23 -13.34 -26.39
CA LEU A 1017 -15.79 -12.94 -27.70
C LEU A 1017 -16.85 -13.93 -28.22
N GLY A 1018 -17.24 -14.95 -27.44
CA GLY A 1018 -18.23 -15.96 -27.82
C GLY A 1018 -17.70 -17.06 -28.75
N ILE A 1019 -16.39 -17.16 -28.94
CA ILE A 1019 -15.75 -18.10 -29.87
C ILE A 1019 -15.12 -19.25 -29.09
N LYS A 1020 -15.51 -20.48 -29.42
CA LYS A 1020 -14.88 -21.70 -28.92
C LYS A 1020 -13.94 -22.26 -29.98
N ILE A 1021 -12.80 -22.75 -29.51
CA ILE A 1021 -11.76 -23.37 -30.32
C ILE A 1021 -11.60 -24.79 -29.81
N ASP A 1022 -11.68 -25.77 -30.70
CA ASP A 1022 -11.49 -27.19 -30.37
C ASP A 1022 -10.01 -27.64 -30.47
#